data_AF-A0A960KTF1-F1
#
_entry.id   AF-A0A960KTF1-F1
#
_cell.length_a   1.000
_cell.length_b   1.000
_cell.length_c   1.000
_cell.angle_alpha   90.00
_cell.angle_beta   90.00
_cell.angle_gamma   90.00
#
_symmetry.space_group_name_H-M   'P 1'
#
loop_
_entity.id
_entity.type
_entity.pdbx_description
1 polymer ?
#
loop_
_entity_poly.entity_id
_entity_poly.type
_entity_poly.pdbx_seq_one_letter_code
_entity_poly.pdbx_strand_id
1 'polypeptide(L)'
;MHGYRWIDSDQPGGPAYDFVDIRNTGTWLNLTGDDAQAGVTLPFTFSFYGEPRTSALVSTNGYIAFTGSATSYGNQLLPSTAAPNDLIAAFWDDLHFRATGRVYTQYVPEAEKFIIQYTDIQRYSGTGNYTFQIILFGSGRIQLMFASMTGTLNSATTGIENASGTDGLTTAFNSNYTHNGLAVEYGQAPPWMTILPSNGIVPAGQSTTIDVSFNAVGYLDYSDSAELHIQGNDPLNPDETIPVSFTVVGDYSLLPGQAGNPVPAHNELQVNERPILSWLPASNAEYYQLYLWPADQPVPAVPTVTTANISWQVPSNLLFGTAYNWKVVSGNLYGLVEGPIWTFTVRTQPDLVVSQVNVPNQVFTEQEYEVSWIVSNTGAGATTVPSWTDRVYLSSEAVFDYATATYLGQFANASYLGSGESYLNSASFLAPQGVTGDFHVHVLTDVFNQLQESGEQNNTGSSTQAMIFVLTPPPDLVVSVVTAPTNGFSGQSFTVNWTVNNDGAGITSASSWYDAVYVAPEGISDPAQATYLGRTLHNGAMLPGASYNSSATVTMPLENFGSQNFIVLTDYQNSVFEHAFESNNSNISAPINVTLSPPADLAISGLSHPGGAAPLQQIQLSWTVSNDGFANTETGSWIDRVYLSSDNILDESDPVLASVQHSGVLEPGQSYNSQATVTWPDNISGERTLIVKTDANDAVFEHIFETNNVTHIDPVMTLLPDLVPIALSADAGGMSGAPLHLEWTIENQGAGGAFGDWWTDAVYISQQQIVNLGEAVALGTPFVRQPSLAAGASYSISADVAIPNGYVGTYYLHLVTDATNRIFEDLGDANNQMLNEAVVSITLSAWPNLQPAQISVLNLNSLAAVTPIEILYRVDNVGAGGIPQETSWNDRLYVSNSPVFNVALANPLGTINRTGPLDAGGDYSQYSSFPLPNLTAGNYYLHLVTDLNNTVYEHTNESDNVLSSVALPIASRPPSDLALSNVQVPAMAGSGEMITVNATVTNLGGATTAYSWADGIWFSQDAVFSPVDDQLVGSVFHSGNLANGQSYSILQDVRVPDAIQGDWHIFVLADRFSVLGESNTTNNSQGAAIQVSLTPAPDLGVTAFDAAPNAISGQPLALNWTIQNQGEGSTRSAAIYDAVYISQNSTLDAADVRILLQEKSGVVAPGDSYTQNRSVSIPVYLSGNYYLIFKSDSDDREYEPDKSNNRVAQLLTITQPEPSDLVVSSIAVPASAETGSPVTVSWVLENQGNNEANGSMCDGVYFS
;
A
#
# COMPACT_ATOMS: atom_id res chain seq x y z
N MET A 1 -30.08 29.59 -31.73
CA MET A 1 -31.43 29.01 -31.72
C MET A 1 -31.43 27.86 -32.72
N HIS A 2 -31.49 26.63 -32.24
CA HIS A 2 -31.40 25.41 -33.08
C HIS A 2 -32.73 25.03 -33.76
N GLY A 3 -33.63 26.00 -33.98
CA GLY A 3 -34.61 25.92 -35.06
C GLY A 3 -35.74 24.90 -34.93
N TYR A 4 -35.99 24.34 -33.74
CA TYR A 4 -37.23 23.60 -33.52
C TYR A 4 -38.44 24.56 -33.58
N ARG A 5 -39.53 24.09 -34.16
CA ARG A 5 -40.86 24.68 -34.10
C ARG A 5 -41.86 23.62 -33.66
N TRP A 6 -42.97 24.03 -33.08
CA TRP A 6 -44.05 23.11 -32.73
C TRP A 6 -45.39 23.52 -33.34
N ILE A 7 -46.23 22.54 -33.62
CA ILE A 7 -47.62 22.70 -34.06
C ILE A 7 -48.45 21.56 -33.47
N ASP A 8 -49.72 21.84 -33.17
CA ASP A 8 -50.66 20.85 -32.62
C ASP A 8 -51.80 20.53 -33.58
N SER A 9 -52.48 19.41 -33.34
CA SER A 9 -53.54 18.89 -34.21
C SER A 9 -54.82 19.73 -34.24
N ASP A 10 -55.02 20.66 -33.30
CA ASP A 10 -56.18 21.57 -33.29
C ASP A 10 -55.95 22.78 -34.19
N GLN A 11 -54.68 23.06 -34.54
CA GLN A 11 -54.30 24.10 -35.47
C GLN A 11 -54.43 23.63 -36.94
N PRO A 12 -54.90 24.50 -37.87
CA PRO A 12 -54.92 24.19 -39.29
C PRO A 12 -53.52 23.82 -39.80
N GLY A 13 -53.37 22.64 -40.39
CA GLY A 13 -52.07 22.12 -40.87
C GLY A 13 -51.26 21.35 -39.81
N GLY A 14 -51.83 21.12 -38.62
CA GLY A 14 -51.21 20.33 -37.56
C GLY A 14 -51.08 18.82 -37.84
N PRO A 15 -50.33 18.10 -36.99
CA PRO A 15 -50.11 16.66 -37.14
C PRO A 15 -51.43 15.89 -37.02
N ALA A 16 -51.56 14.81 -37.79
CA ALA A 16 -52.66 13.88 -37.62
C ALA A 16 -52.53 13.12 -36.28
N TYR A 17 -53.64 13.01 -35.55
CA TYR A 17 -53.72 12.13 -34.38
C TYR A 17 -53.82 10.67 -34.83
N ASP A 18 -52.74 9.90 -34.62
CA ASP A 18 -52.63 8.48 -35.01
C ASP A 18 -52.01 7.66 -33.86
N PHE A 19 -52.75 7.55 -32.75
CA PHE A 19 -52.29 6.83 -31.57
C PHE A 19 -52.29 5.31 -31.80
N VAL A 20 -51.12 4.69 -31.76
CA VAL A 20 -50.93 3.24 -31.89
C VAL A 20 -50.72 2.63 -30.51
N ASP A 21 -51.71 1.95 -29.96
CA ASP A 21 -51.58 1.35 -28.63
C ASP A 21 -50.62 0.15 -28.61
N ILE A 22 -49.45 0.33 -27.99
CA ILE A 22 -48.38 -0.67 -27.94
C ILE A 22 -48.38 -1.53 -26.67
N ARG A 23 -49.44 -1.50 -25.85
CA ARG A 23 -49.52 -2.32 -24.61
C ARG A 23 -49.25 -3.82 -24.82
N ASN A 24 -49.63 -4.35 -25.98
CA ASN A 24 -49.52 -5.78 -26.29
C ASN A 24 -48.38 -6.13 -27.27
N THR A 25 -47.73 -5.13 -27.86
CA THR A 25 -46.72 -5.30 -28.91
C THR A 25 -45.36 -4.73 -28.52
N GLY A 26 -45.33 -3.76 -27.60
CA GLY A 26 -44.11 -3.16 -27.07
C GLY A 26 -43.51 -3.98 -25.94
N THR A 27 -42.23 -3.74 -25.70
CA THR A 27 -41.48 -4.27 -24.56
C THR A 27 -41.86 -3.50 -23.32
N TRP A 28 -42.28 -4.20 -22.27
CA TRP A 28 -42.52 -3.57 -20.97
C TRP A 28 -41.20 -3.09 -20.37
N LEU A 29 -41.07 -1.78 -20.19
CA LEU A 29 -39.98 -1.19 -19.41
C LEU A 29 -40.37 -1.34 -17.95
N ASN A 30 -39.65 -2.20 -17.20
CA ASN A 30 -39.94 -2.59 -15.82
C ASN A 30 -39.71 -1.45 -14.81
N LEU A 31 -40.34 -0.31 -15.06
CA LEU A 31 -40.36 0.89 -14.28
C LEU A 31 -41.60 0.84 -13.37
N THR A 32 -41.39 0.95 -12.06
CA THR A 32 -42.44 0.84 -11.05
C THR A 32 -42.20 1.85 -9.94
N GLY A 33 -43.25 2.21 -9.19
CA GLY A 33 -43.14 3.14 -8.08
C GLY A 33 -43.21 4.61 -8.48
N ASP A 34 -42.54 5.43 -7.68
CA ASP A 34 -42.51 6.89 -7.74
C ASP A 34 -41.08 7.38 -7.94
N ASP A 35 -40.90 8.55 -8.57
CA ASP A 35 -39.59 9.19 -8.77
C ASP A 35 -38.48 8.24 -9.26
N ALA A 36 -38.83 7.33 -10.17
CA ALA A 36 -37.90 6.34 -10.72
C ALA A 36 -37.57 6.65 -12.19
N GLN A 37 -36.48 6.05 -12.68
CA GLN A 37 -36.08 6.15 -14.07
C GLN A 37 -35.64 4.79 -14.61
N ALA A 38 -35.73 4.61 -15.93
CA ALA A 38 -35.15 3.46 -16.63
C ALA A 38 -34.46 3.90 -17.92
N GLY A 39 -33.25 3.39 -18.15
CA GLY A 39 -32.51 3.64 -19.39
C GLY A 39 -33.05 2.81 -20.56
N VAL A 40 -33.09 3.41 -21.73
CA VAL A 40 -33.41 2.75 -22.99
C VAL A 40 -32.37 3.10 -24.05
N THR A 41 -31.85 2.09 -24.74
CA THR A 41 -31.01 2.31 -25.92
C THR A 41 -31.91 2.69 -27.10
N LEU A 42 -31.55 3.76 -27.79
CA LEU A 42 -32.28 4.18 -28.99
C LEU A 42 -31.84 3.31 -30.18
N PRO A 43 -32.78 2.86 -31.01
CA PRO A 43 -32.49 1.97 -32.15
C PRO A 43 -31.79 2.68 -33.32
N PHE A 44 -31.67 4.00 -33.25
CA PHE A 44 -30.95 4.87 -34.18
C PHE A 44 -30.35 6.05 -33.41
N THR A 45 -29.35 6.72 -33.98
CA THR A 45 -28.81 7.96 -33.43
C THR A 45 -29.83 9.08 -33.62
N PHE A 46 -30.43 9.55 -32.53
CA PHE A 46 -31.40 10.62 -32.53
C PHE A 46 -30.70 11.98 -32.36
N SER A 47 -30.79 12.87 -33.35
CA SER A 47 -30.26 14.23 -33.22
C SER A 47 -31.22 15.11 -32.43
N PHE A 48 -30.80 15.58 -31.26
CA PHE A 48 -31.58 16.45 -30.40
C PHE A 48 -30.80 17.72 -30.07
N TYR A 49 -31.35 18.88 -30.46
CA TYR A 49 -30.66 20.19 -30.37
C TYR A 49 -29.24 20.23 -30.99
N GLY A 50 -29.00 19.41 -32.02
CA GLY A 50 -27.72 19.33 -32.73
C GLY A 50 -26.74 18.31 -32.15
N GLU A 51 -27.08 17.68 -31.02
CA GLU A 51 -26.24 16.67 -30.36
C GLU A 51 -26.80 15.25 -30.63
N PRO A 52 -25.92 14.27 -30.96
CA PRO A 52 -26.35 12.90 -31.20
C PRO A 52 -26.68 12.18 -29.88
N ARG A 53 -27.85 11.54 -29.82
CA ARG A 53 -28.31 10.72 -28.68
C ARG A 53 -28.49 9.27 -29.11
N THR A 54 -27.87 8.35 -28.37
CA THR A 54 -27.96 6.89 -28.60
C THR A 54 -28.72 6.15 -27.49
N SER A 55 -29.09 6.85 -26.42
CA SER A 55 -29.88 6.33 -25.31
C SER A 55 -30.69 7.47 -24.67
N ALA A 56 -31.73 7.11 -23.91
CA ALA A 56 -32.54 8.05 -23.14
C ALA A 56 -32.89 7.46 -21.77
N LEU A 57 -33.12 8.33 -20.78
CA LEU A 57 -33.65 7.98 -19.47
C LEU A 57 -35.15 8.30 -19.44
N VAL A 58 -35.97 7.27 -19.23
CA VAL A 58 -37.43 7.39 -19.14
C VAL A 58 -37.84 7.57 -17.68
N SER A 59 -38.51 8.69 -17.37
CA SER A 59 -38.93 9.04 -16.01
C SER A 59 -40.30 8.46 -15.65
N THR A 60 -40.54 8.15 -14.38
CA THR A 60 -41.91 7.91 -13.92
C THR A 60 -42.79 9.15 -14.05
N ASN A 61 -42.18 10.35 -13.98
CA ASN A 61 -42.85 11.64 -13.95
C ASN A 61 -43.28 12.17 -15.34
N GLY A 62 -43.35 11.31 -16.37
CA GLY A 62 -43.99 11.65 -17.65
C GLY A 62 -43.13 12.40 -18.67
N TYR A 63 -41.80 12.32 -18.52
CA TYR A 63 -40.81 12.90 -19.42
C TYR A 63 -39.65 11.94 -19.70
N ILE A 64 -38.82 12.28 -20.69
CA ILE A 64 -37.52 11.63 -20.91
C ILE A 64 -36.40 12.66 -20.90
N ALA A 65 -35.21 12.27 -20.43
CA ALA A 65 -34.00 13.08 -20.49
C ALA A 65 -32.86 12.29 -21.12
N PHE A 66 -31.96 12.95 -21.85
CA PHE A 66 -30.84 12.29 -22.52
C PHE A 66 -29.52 12.35 -21.74
N THR A 67 -29.45 13.22 -20.73
CA THR A 67 -28.31 13.33 -19.80
C THR A 67 -28.80 13.58 -18.36
N GLY A 68 -27.94 13.33 -17.37
CA GLY A 68 -28.26 13.58 -15.96
C GLY A 68 -29.23 12.56 -15.34
N SER A 69 -30.15 13.04 -14.50
CA SER A 69 -31.17 12.23 -13.82
C SER A 69 -32.58 12.63 -14.27
N ALA A 70 -33.43 11.64 -14.47
CA ALA A 70 -34.82 11.75 -14.90
C ALA A 70 -35.80 11.35 -13.78
N THR A 71 -35.60 11.83 -12.55
CA THR A 71 -36.45 11.51 -11.38
C THR A 71 -37.17 12.69 -10.76
N SER A 72 -37.07 13.90 -11.33
CA SER A 72 -37.66 15.11 -10.73
C SER A 72 -39.18 15.13 -10.88
N TYR A 73 -39.91 15.27 -9.76
CA TYR A 73 -41.37 15.45 -9.77
C TYR A 73 -41.80 16.91 -10.00
N GLY A 74 -40.92 17.87 -9.69
CA GLY A 74 -41.23 19.30 -9.74
C GLY A 74 -41.12 19.86 -11.16
N ASN A 75 -42.25 20.00 -11.85
CA ASN A 75 -42.32 20.50 -13.22
C ASN A 75 -42.03 22.00 -13.34
N GLN A 76 -41.45 22.41 -14.47
CA GLN A 76 -40.94 23.77 -14.68
C GLN A 76 -41.36 24.33 -16.05
N LEU A 77 -41.26 25.66 -16.21
CA LEU A 77 -41.41 26.33 -17.50
C LEU A 77 -40.12 26.19 -18.30
N LEU A 78 -40.20 25.82 -19.58
CA LEU A 78 -39.03 25.63 -20.46
C LEU A 78 -38.80 26.83 -21.41
N PRO A 79 -37.54 27.18 -21.72
CA PRO A 79 -36.31 26.59 -21.20
C PRO A 79 -36.02 26.96 -19.74
N SER A 80 -35.43 26.05 -18.98
CA SER A 80 -34.96 26.26 -17.61
C SER A 80 -33.54 25.74 -17.46
N THR A 81 -32.64 26.52 -16.86
CA THR A 81 -31.28 26.06 -16.55
C THR A 81 -31.21 25.12 -15.35
N ALA A 82 -32.30 24.99 -14.60
CA ALA A 82 -32.40 24.10 -13.46
C ALA A 82 -32.77 22.68 -13.90
N ALA A 83 -32.02 21.68 -13.43
CA ALA A 83 -32.24 20.29 -13.77
C ALA A 83 -33.69 19.82 -13.48
N PRO A 84 -34.22 18.86 -14.26
CA PRO A 84 -33.60 18.13 -15.36
C PRO A 84 -33.51 18.95 -16.66
N ASN A 85 -32.38 18.89 -17.36
CA ASN A 85 -32.17 19.49 -18.69
C ASN A 85 -32.07 18.38 -19.75
N ASP A 86 -31.87 18.74 -21.04
CA ASP A 86 -31.76 17.77 -22.14
C ASP A 86 -33.02 16.90 -22.27
N LEU A 87 -34.17 17.57 -22.30
CA LEU A 87 -35.45 17.05 -21.82
C LEU A 87 -36.50 17.08 -22.93
N ILE A 88 -37.32 16.02 -23.01
CA ILE A 88 -38.61 16.00 -23.71
C ILE A 88 -39.70 15.69 -22.68
N ALA A 89 -40.50 16.70 -22.34
CA ALA A 89 -41.63 16.61 -21.42
C ALA A 89 -42.94 16.43 -22.18
N ALA A 90 -43.57 15.26 -22.06
CA ALA A 90 -44.90 15.03 -22.61
C ALA A 90 -45.99 15.52 -21.66
N PHE A 91 -45.96 15.01 -20.44
CA PHE A 91 -46.85 15.39 -19.36
C PHE A 91 -46.08 15.33 -18.04
N TRP A 92 -45.13 16.25 -17.88
CA TRP A 92 -44.25 16.27 -16.72
C TRP A 92 -44.96 16.83 -15.49
N ASP A 93 -45.22 15.98 -14.50
CA ASP A 93 -45.82 16.28 -13.19
C ASP A 93 -45.39 15.15 -12.22
N ASP A 94 -45.83 15.23 -10.96
CA ASP A 94 -45.61 14.24 -9.92
C ASP A 94 -46.47 12.99 -10.18
N LEU A 95 -45.95 12.02 -10.97
CA LEU A 95 -46.68 10.84 -11.45
C LEU A 95 -46.14 9.53 -10.88
N HIS A 96 -47.07 8.62 -10.59
CA HIS A 96 -46.82 7.40 -9.85
C HIS A 96 -47.39 6.15 -10.54
N PHE A 97 -46.57 5.10 -10.63
CA PHE A 97 -46.91 3.81 -11.24
C PHE A 97 -47.62 2.92 -10.20
N ARG A 98 -48.94 3.09 -10.07
CA ARG A 98 -49.79 2.19 -9.27
C ARG A 98 -50.00 0.83 -9.95
N ALA A 99 -50.88 0.02 -9.37
CA ALA A 99 -51.15 -1.37 -9.80
C ALA A 99 -51.34 -1.53 -11.33
N THR A 100 -51.94 -0.55 -12.01
CA THR A 100 -52.23 -0.58 -13.46
C THR A 100 -51.27 0.24 -14.33
N GLY A 101 -50.45 1.14 -13.76
CA GLY A 101 -49.61 2.06 -14.52
C GLY A 101 -48.38 1.38 -15.10
N ARG A 102 -48.14 1.51 -16.41
CA ARG A 102 -47.02 0.84 -17.11
C ARG A 102 -46.43 1.73 -18.20
N VAL A 103 -45.16 1.50 -18.53
CA VAL A 103 -44.51 2.09 -19.71
C VAL A 103 -44.05 0.99 -20.65
N TYR A 104 -44.33 1.17 -21.94
CA TYR A 104 -43.91 0.26 -23.00
C TYR A 104 -43.05 1.01 -24.01
N THR A 105 -42.07 0.31 -24.57
CA THR A 105 -41.27 0.82 -25.69
C THR A 105 -41.39 -0.07 -26.90
N GLN A 106 -41.42 0.52 -28.09
CA GLN A 106 -41.44 -0.25 -29.34
C GLN A 106 -40.69 0.51 -30.43
N TYR A 107 -39.77 -0.19 -31.11
CA TYR A 107 -39.19 0.29 -32.36
C TYR A 107 -40.02 -0.22 -33.54
N VAL A 108 -40.30 0.66 -34.50
CA VAL A 108 -40.98 0.35 -35.76
C VAL A 108 -40.00 0.65 -36.90
N PRO A 109 -39.24 -0.34 -37.38
CA PRO A 109 -38.16 -0.14 -38.35
C PRO A 109 -38.62 0.48 -39.67
N GLU A 110 -39.79 0.10 -40.18
CA GLU A 110 -40.28 0.53 -41.50
C GLU A 110 -40.62 2.02 -41.56
N ALA A 111 -40.81 2.66 -40.40
CA ALA A 111 -41.10 4.07 -40.26
C ALA A 111 -40.01 4.83 -39.49
N GLU A 112 -38.90 4.14 -39.17
CA GLU A 112 -37.78 4.64 -38.35
C GLU A 112 -38.26 5.43 -37.13
N LYS A 113 -39.27 4.89 -36.42
CA LYS A 113 -39.86 5.54 -35.25
C LYS A 113 -39.74 4.69 -33.99
N PHE A 114 -39.38 5.33 -32.89
CA PHE A 114 -39.30 4.73 -31.56
C PHE A 114 -40.39 5.32 -30.66
N ILE A 115 -41.27 4.46 -30.14
CA ILE A 115 -42.45 4.85 -29.36
C ILE A 115 -42.19 4.52 -27.88
N ILE A 116 -42.46 5.48 -27.01
CA ILE A 116 -42.48 5.33 -25.55
C ILE A 116 -43.90 5.65 -25.08
N GLN A 117 -44.65 4.64 -24.65
CA GLN A 117 -46.05 4.78 -24.23
C GLN A 117 -46.19 4.68 -22.73
N TYR A 118 -46.73 5.73 -22.11
CA TYR A 118 -47.24 5.72 -20.74
C TYR A 118 -48.70 5.28 -20.77
N THR A 119 -49.06 4.28 -19.96
CA THR A 119 -50.42 3.74 -19.92
C THR A 119 -50.95 3.70 -18.50
N ASP A 120 -52.15 4.25 -18.31
CA ASP A 120 -52.90 4.21 -17.05
C ASP A 120 -52.10 4.73 -15.83
N ILE A 121 -51.20 5.70 -16.08
CA ILE A 121 -50.40 6.34 -15.02
C ILE A 121 -51.25 7.37 -14.28
N GLN A 122 -50.99 7.55 -12.99
CA GLN A 122 -51.76 8.44 -12.14
C GLN A 122 -50.87 9.50 -11.50
N ARG A 123 -51.43 10.65 -11.18
CA ARG A 123 -50.75 11.65 -10.35
C ARG A 123 -50.62 11.14 -8.92
N TYR A 124 -49.50 11.43 -8.24
CA TYR A 124 -49.24 11.01 -6.87
C TYR A 124 -50.38 11.41 -5.92
N SER A 125 -50.84 12.66 -6.02
CA SER A 125 -51.85 13.29 -5.17
C SER A 125 -53.23 13.53 -5.84
N GLY A 126 -53.62 12.70 -6.83
CA GLY A 126 -54.86 12.89 -7.60
C GLY A 126 -55.67 11.63 -7.90
N THR A 127 -56.82 11.82 -8.57
CA THR A 127 -57.66 10.74 -9.12
C THR A 127 -57.75 10.87 -10.64
N GLY A 128 -57.72 9.75 -11.36
CA GLY A 128 -57.77 9.70 -12.82
C GLY A 128 -56.48 9.14 -13.43
N ASN A 129 -56.59 8.65 -14.66
CA ASN A 129 -55.50 8.02 -15.39
C ASN A 129 -55.10 8.85 -16.62
N TYR A 130 -53.81 8.80 -16.93
CA TYR A 130 -53.20 9.38 -18.11
C TYR A 130 -52.61 8.26 -19.00
N THR A 131 -52.88 8.35 -20.29
CA THR A 131 -52.30 7.48 -21.32
C THR A 131 -51.86 8.36 -22.49
N PHE A 132 -50.55 8.38 -22.75
CA PHE A 132 -49.93 9.22 -23.77
C PHE A 132 -48.64 8.59 -24.30
N GLN A 133 -48.12 9.11 -25.41
CA GLN A 133 -46.90 8.64 -26.07
C GLN A 133 -45.90 9.78 -26.31
N ILE A 134 -44.62 9.43 -26.24
CA ILE A 134 -43.49 10.17 -26.81
C ILE A 134 -42.98 9.34 -27.99
N ILE A 135 -42.94 9.93 -29.17
CA ILE A 135 -42.52 9.26 -30.40
C ILE A 135 -41.33 10.02 -30.97
N LEU A 136 -40.20 9.34 -31.12
CA LEU A 136 -38.99 9.86 -31.73
C LEU A 136 -38.87 9.28 -33.14
N PHE A 137 -38.58 10.13 -34.13
CA PHE A 137 -38.30 9.70 -35.50
C PHE A 137 -36.81 9.83 -35.79
N GLY A 138 -36.25 8.94 -36.62
CA GLY A 138 -34.85 9.02 -37.08
C GLY A 138 -34.51 10.36 -37.75
N SER A 139 -35.51 11.04 -38.31
CA SER A 139 -35.39 12.38 -38.90
C SER A 139 -35.16 13.52 -37.89
N GLY A 140 -35.15 13.25 -36.58
CA GLY A 140 -35.06 14.29 -35.52
C GLY A 140 -36.40 14.94 -35.16
N ARG A 141 -37.49 14.49 -35.79
CA ARG A 141 -38.86 14.91 -35.48
C ARG A 141 -39.35 14.23 -34.19
N ILE A 142 -40.17 14.92 -33.42
CA ILE A 142 -40.74 14.44 -32.15
C ILE A 142 -42.26 14.60 -32.20
N GLN A 143 -43.01 13.58 -31.81
CA GLN A 143 -44.45 13.68 -31.64
C GLN A 143 -44.88 13.27 -30.23
N LEU A 144 -45.81 14.02 -29.66
CA LEU A 144 -46.49 13.72 -28.41
C LEU A 144 -47.95 13.44 -28.73
N MET A 145 -48.50 12.33 -28.22
CA MET A 145 -49.90 11.96 -28.49
C MET A 145 -50.64 11.65 -27.19
N PHE A 146 -51.82 12.22 -27.00
CA PHE A 146 -52.59 12.13 -25.75
C PHE A 146 -53.91 11.38 -25.99
N ALA A 147 -54.03 10.15 -25.47
CA ALA A 147 -55.17 9.29 -25.73
C ALA A 147 -56.27 9.38 -24.69
N SER A 148 -55.91 9.23 -23.41
CA SER A 148 -56.86 9.25 -22.29
C SER A 148 -56.28 10.06 -21.15
N MET A 149 -56.78 11.28 -20.98
CA MET A 149 -56.31 12.29 -20.03
C MET A 149 -57.46 12.64 -19.08
N THR A 150 -57.70 11.79 -18.07
CA THR A 150 -58.90 11.85 -17.21
C THR A 150 -58.68 12.45 -15.82
N GLY A 151 -57.41 12.75 -15.47
CA GLY A 151 -57.03 13.36 -14.19
C GLY A 151 -56.95 14.88 -14.23
N THR A 152 -56.16 15.46 -13.31
CA THR A 152 -55.84 16.90 -13.30
C THR A 152 -54.91 17.24 -14.48
N LEU A 153 -55.23 18.27 -15.27
CA LEU A 153 -54.52 18.59 -16.53
C LEU A 153 -53.76 19.92 -16.49
N ASN A 154 -53.97 20.75 -15.46
CA ASN A 154 -53.41 22.09 -15.33
C ASN A 154 -52.22 22.18 -14.37
N SER A 155 -51.47 21.10 -14.18
CA SER A 155 -50.31 21.03 -13.29
C SER A 155 -49.04 20.48 -13.94
N ALA A 156 -49.08 20.18 -15.24
CA ALA A 156 -47.97 19.55 -15.95
C ALA A 156 -47.25 20.50 -16.91
N THR A 157 -46.03 20.12 -17.28
CA THR A 157 -45.26 20.71 -18.39
C THR A 157 -45.34 19.82 -19.63
N THR A 158 -45.56 20.44 -20.78
CA THR A 158 -45.39 19.85 -22.11
C THR A 158 -44.42 20.73 -22.91
N GLY A 159 -43.30 20.18 -23.35
CA GLY A 159 -42.25 20.96 -24.00
C GLY A 159 -40.96 20.17 -24.26
N ILE A 160 -39.98 20.83 -24.87
CA ILE A 160 -38.63 20.29 -25.10
C ILE A 160 -37.56 21.34 -24.76
N GLU A 161 -36.35 20.92 -24.38
CA GLU A 161 -35.21 21.82 -24.18
C GLU A 161 -33.85 21.13 -24.33
N ASN A 162 -32.81 21.93 -24.56
CA ASN A 162 -31.44 21.47 -24.79
C ASN A 162 -30.70 21.11 -23.49
N ALA A 163 -29.51 20.54 -23.62
CA ALA A 163 -28.71 20.07 -22.49
C ALA A 163 -28.29 21.15 -21.47
N SER A 164 -28.18 22.41 -21.91
CA SER A 164 -27.84 23.53 -21.01
C SER A 164 -29.05 24.23 -20.40
N GLY A 165 -30.28 23.87 -20.81
CA GLY A 165 -31.50 24.53 -20.33
C GLY A 165 -31.61 26.00 -20.77
N THR A 166 -30.92 26.38 -21.84
CA THR A 166 -30.88 27.76 -22.35
C THR A 166 -31.63 27.95 -23.67
N ASP A 167 -31.96 26.85 -24.36
CA ASP A 167 -32.76 26.83 -25.60
C ASP A 167 -33.85 25.75 -25.46
N GLY A 168 -35.11 26.10 -25.74
CA GLY A 168 -36.26 25.27 -25.38
C GLY A 168 -37.58 25.82 -25.92
N LEU A 169 -38.59 24.95 -26.00
CA LEU A 169 -39.95 25.27 -26.40
C LEU A 169 -40.93 24.73 -25.36
N THR A 170 -41.60 25.63 -24.64
CA THR A 170 -42.80 25.28 -23.88
C THR A 170 -44.02 25.31 -24.77
N THR A 171 -44.73 24.19 -24.82
CA THR A 171 -46.06 24.09 -25.42
C THR A 171 -47.14 24.40 -24.37
N ALA A 172 -47.00 23.85 -23.16
CA ALA A 172 -47.90 24.13 -22.04
C ALA A 172 -47.16 24.03 -20.70
N PHE A 173 -47.52 24.91 -19.75
CA PHE A 173 -47.05 24.87 -18.37
C PHE A 173 -48.21 25.22 -17.44
N ASN A 174 -48.59 24.29 -16.58
CA ASN A 174 -49.66 24.46 -15.59
C ASN A 174 -50.98 25.01 -16.19
N SER A 175 -51.36 24.50 -17.37
CA SER A 175 -52.52 24.96 -18.13
C SER A 175 -53.35 23.78 -18.64
N ASN A 176 -54.68 23.97 -18.77
CA ASN A 176 -55.58 22.98 -19.38
C ASN A 176 -55.41 22.97 -20.91
N TYR A 177 -54.28 22.44 -21.36
CA TYR A 177 -53.93 22.36 -22.77
C TYR A 177 -54.07 20.93 -23.31
N THR A 178 -53.54 19.94 -22.59
CA THR A 178 -53.61 18.54 -23.04
C THR A 178 -55.03 18.00 -22.91
N HIS A 179 -55.51 17.29 -23.94
CA HIS A 179 -56.82 16.61 -23.93
C HIS A 179 -56.78 15.36 -24.82
N ASN A 180 -57.81 14.52 -24.72
CA ASN A 180 -57.94 13.32 -25.56
C ASN A 180 -57.94 13.72 -27.04
N GLY A 181 -57.20 12.96 -27.86
CA GLY A 181 -57.13 13.18 -29.30
C GLY A 181 -56.14 14.27 -29.73
N LEU A 182 -55.39 14.86 -28.80
CA LEU A 182 -54.38 15.86 -29.12
C LEU A 182 -53.08 15.19 -29.60
N ALA A 183 -52.52 15.70 -30.70
CA ALA A 183 -51.14 15.43 -31.11
C ALA A 183 -50.35 16.74 -31.18
N VAL A 184 -49.13 16.74 -30.68
CA VAL A 184 -48.18 17.86 -30.76
C VAL A 184 -46.93 17.38 -31.46
N GLU A 185 -46.47 18.10 -32.47
CA GLU A 185 -45.26 17.77 -33.22
C GLU A 185 -44.21 18.86 -33.03
N TYR A 186 -42.96 18.46 -32.78
CA TYR A 186 -41.78 19.30 -32.84
C TYR A 186 -40.90 18.85 -34.01
N GLY A 187 -40.43 19.79 -34.82
CA GLY A 187 -39.54 19.52 -35.94
C GLY A 187 -38.58 20.67 -36.24
N GLN A 188 -37.44 20.35 -36.85
CA GLN A 188 -36.49 21.33 -37.42
C GLN A 188 -36.74 21.48 -38.93
N ALA A 189 -36.13 22.49 -39.56
CA ALA A 189 -35.98 22.48 -41.03
C ALA A 189 -35.19 21.23 -41.47
N PRO A 190 -35.48 20.62 -42.63
CA PRO A 190 -34.80 19.39 -43.03
C PRO A 190 -33.28 19.61 -43.16
N PRO A 191 -32.44 18.75 -42.61
CA PRO A 191 -30.97 18.92 -42.64
C PRO A 191 -30.37 18.86 -44.05
N TRP A 192 -31.12 18.30 -45.01
CA TRP A 192 -30.79 18.33 -46.43
C TRP A 192 -31.12 19.67 -47.10
N MET A 193 -31.70 20.66 -46.42
CA MET A 193 -32.15 21.95 -46.99
C MET A 193 -31.63 23.15 -46.19
N THR A 194 -31.06 24.14 -46.88
CA THR A 194 -30.67 25.43 -46.27
C THR A 194 -31.22 26.60 -47.08
N ILE A 195 -31.60 27.69 -46.41
CA ILE A 195 -32.27 28.86 -47.02
C ILE A 195 -31.54 30.14 -46.62
N LEU A 196 -31.13 30.96 -47.60
CA LEU A 196 -30.44 32.24 -47.36
C LEU A 196 -30.85 33.32 -48.39
N PRO A 197 -31.10 34.57 -47.97
CA PRO A 197 -31.27 35.03 -46.60
C PRO A 197 -32.61 34.57 -46.01
N SER A 198 -32.66 34.33 -44.71
CA SER A 198 -33.89 33.89 -44.00
C SER A 198 -34.82 35.05 -43.58
N ASN A 199 -34.41 36.30 -43.81
CA ASN A 199 -35.22 37.53 -43.65
C ASN A 199 -34.69 38.66 -44.55
N GLY A 200 -35.50 39.68 -44.81
CA GLY A 200 -35.09 40.84 -45.60
C GLY A 200 -36.19 41.87 -45.80
N ILE A 201 -35.85 43.00 -46.45
CA ILE A 201 -36.80 44.06 -46.82
C ILE A 201 -36.85 44.15 -48.34
N VAL A 202 -38.06 44.07 -48.91
CA VAL A 202 -38.30 44.27 -50.34
C VAL A 202 -39.01 45.61 -50.56
N PRO A 203 -38.33 46.64 -51.11
CA PRO A 203 -38.97 47.92 -51.42
C PRO A 203 -40.07 47.80 -52.50
N ALA A 204 -41.02 48.74 -52.50
CA ALA A 204 -42.14 48.74 -53.45
C ALA A 204 -41.67 48.66 -54.92
N GLY A 205 -42.15 47.65 -55.65
CA GLY A 205 -41.83 47.42 -57.06
C GLY A 205 -40.48 46.74 -57.34
N GLN A 206 -39.76 46.28 -56.30
CA GLN A 206 -38.51 45.52 -56.41
C GLN A 206 -38.71 44.04 -56.08
N SER A 207 -37.70 43.22 -56.34
CA SER A 207 -37.65 41.79 -56.00
C SER A 207 -36.34 41.45 -55.28
N THR A 208 -36.36 40.44 -54.41
CA THR A 208 -35.17 39.83 -53.81
C THR A 208 -35.11 38.34 -54.13
N THR A 209 -33.91 37.77 -54.13
CA THR A 209 -33.71 36.31 -54.30
C THR A 209 -33.57 35.65 -52.93
N ILE A 210 -34.16 34.46 -52.79
CA ILE A 210 -33.94 33.55 -51.66
C ILE A 210 -33.30 32.29 -52.24
N ASP A 211 -32.07 31.98 -51.82
CA ASP A 211 -31.34 30.80 -52.24
C ASP A 211 -31.74 29.61 -51.37
N VAL A 212 -32.17 28.53 -52.02
CA VAL A 212 -32.49 27.25 -51.38
C VAL A 212 -31.45 26.22 -51.85
N SER A 213 -30.60 25.75 -50.94
CA SER A 213 -29.55 24.78 -51.25
C SER A 213 -29.87 23.41 -50.65
N PHE A 214 -29.56 22.35 -51.41
CA PHE A 214 -29.79 20.96 -51.03
C PHE A 214 -28.47 20.25 -50.73
N ASN A 215 -28.40 19.47 -49.65
CA ASN A 215 -27.24 18.65 -49.28
C ASN A 215 -27.60 17.16 -49.34
N ALA A 216 -27.00 16.44 -50.29
CA ALA A 216 -27.19 15.00 -50.49
C ALA A 216 -26.14 14.12 -49.81
N VAL A 217 -25.17 14.71 -49.10
CA VAL A 217 -24.08 13.97 -48.45
C VAL A 217 -24.65 13.07 -47.34
N GLY A 218 -24.33 11.77 -47.41
CA GLY A 218 -24.80 10.74 -46.47
C GLY A 218 -26.17 10.14 -46.76
N TYR A 219 -26.78 10.44 -47.91
CA TYR A 219 -28.06 9.86 -48.32
C TYR A 219 -27.90 8.92 -49.53
N LEU A 220 -28.46 7.71 -49.46
CA LEU A 220 -28.64 6.76 -50.59
C LEU A 220 -30.13 6.41 -50.69
N ASP A 221 -30.70 6.46 -51.90
CA ASP A 221 -32.10 6.14 -52.18
C ASP A 221 -33.09 6.80 -51.19
N TYR A 222 -32.85 8.08 -50.90
CA TYR A 222 -33.60 8.85 -49.92
C TYR A 222 -34.59 9.78 -50.61
N SER A 223 -35.82 9.87 -50.10
CA SER A 223 -36.81 10.84 -50.55
C SER A 223 -37.51 11.49 -49.37
N ASP A 224 -37.63 12.81 -49.39
CA ASP A 224 -38.32 13.57 -48.34
C ASP A 224 -38.98 14.84 -48.92
N SER A 225 -39.91 15.43 -48.18
CA SER A 225 -40.61 16.65 -48.59
C SER A 225 -40.79 17.63 -47.43
N ALA A 226 -40.71 18.92 -47.72
CA ALA A 226 -40.86 20.00 -46.77
C ALA A 226 -41.67 21.16 -47.35
N GLU A 227 -42.06 22.12 -46.51
CA GLU A 227 -42.73 23.34 -46.92
C GLU A 227 -41.89 24.57 -46.51
N LEU A 228 -41.64 25.47 -47.46
CA LEU A 228 -41.03 26.77 -47.25
C LEU A 228 -42.14 27.80 -47.02
N HIS A 229 -42.21 28.36 -45.82
CA HIS A 229 -43.14 29.43 -45.49
C HIS A 229 -42.46 30.80 -45.58
N ILE A 230 -43.07 31.74 -46.30
CA ILE A 230 -42.65 33.13 -46.43
C ILE A 230 -43.71 34.00 -45.77
N GLN A 231 -43.33 34.71 -44.72
CA GLN A 231 -44.22 35.60 -43.97
C GLN A 231 -43.82 37.06 -44.17
N GLY A 232 -44.79 37.94 -44.41
CA GLY A 232 -44.56 39.34 -44.73
C GLY A 232 -45.69 40.26 -44.29
N ASN A 233 -45.46 41.58 -44.45
CA ASN A 233 -46.44 42.62 -44.12
C ASN A 233 -47.33 43.01 -45.31
N ASP A 234 -47.46 42.15 -46.32
CA ASP A 234 -48.42 42.32 -47.42
C ASP A 234 -49.85 42.11 -46.88
N PRO A 235 -50.75 43.12 -46.92
CA PRO A 235 -52.10 43.00 -46.40
C PRO A 235 -52.99 41.99 -47.16
N LEU A 236 -52.61 41.59 -48.38
CA LEU A 236 -53.38 40.67 -49.23
C LEU A 236 -52.92 39.21 -49.09
N ASN A 237 -51.61 38.98 -48.96
CA ASN A 237 -51.02 37.64 -48.78
C ASN A 237 -49.91 37.70 -47.72
N PRO A 238 -50.28 37.78 -46.43
CA PRO A 238 -49.30 37.90 -45.34
C PRO A 238 -48.46 36.63 -45.13
N ASP A 239 -48.94 35.48 -45.64
CA ASP A 239 -48.30 34.18 -45.55
C ASP A 239 -48.38 33.46 -46.92
N GLU A 240 -47.24 32.97 -47.42
CA GLU A 240 -47.13 32.16 -48.64
C GLU A 240 -46.37 30.85 -48.33
N THR A 241 -46.88 29.71 -48.80
CA THR A 241 -46.28 28.39 -48.55
C THR A 241 -45.88 27.73 -49.88
N ILE A 242 -44.64 27.26 -49.98
CA ILE A 242 -44.08 26.61 -51.17
C ILE A 242 -43.65 25.17 -50.82
N PRO A 243 -44.23 24.12 -51.44
CA PRO A 243 -43.80 22.75 -51.23
C PRO A 243 -42.44 22.47 -51.90
N VAL A 244 -41.58 21.72 -51.23
CA VAL A 244 -40.23 21.35 -51.65
C VAL A 244 -40.07 19.84 -51.50
N SER A 245 -39.66 19.14 -52.57
CA SER A 245 -39.37 17.71 -52.55
C SER A 245 -37.90 17.44 -52.86
N PHE A 246 -37.27 16.57 -52.09
CA PHE A 246 -35.89 16.14 -52.27
C PHE A 246 -35.84 14.63 -52.54
N THR A 247 -35.09 14.22 -53.56
CA THR A 247 -34.92 12.80 -53.91
C THR A 247 -33.48 12.57 -54.34
N VAL A 248 -32.82 11.64 -53.65
CA VAL A 248 -31.45 11.19 -53.93
C VAL A 248 -31.53 9.79 -54.52
N VAL A 249 -30.93 9.61 -55.70
CA VAL A 249 -30.76 8.28 -56.32
C VAL A 249 -29.40 7.74 -55.92
N GLY A 250 -29.36 6.56 -55.31
CA GLY A 250 -28.15 5.98 -54.74
C GLY A 250 -27.09 5.57 -55.77
N ASP A 251 -25.84 5.92 -55.51
CA ASP A 251 -24.66 5.32 -56.14
C ASP A 251 -24.04 4.30 -55.18
N TYR A 252 -24.30 3.03 -55.42
CA TYR A 252 -23.86 1.92 -54.57
C TYR A 252 -22.35 1.66 -54.61
N SER A 253 -21.58 2.34 -55.47
CA SER A 253 -20.11 2.28 -55.44
C SER A 253 -19.49 3.00 -54.24
N LEU A 254 -20.28 3.79 -53.52
CA LEU A 254 -19.88 4.53 -52.31
C LEU A 254 -19.96 3.67 -51.04
N LEU A 255 -20.56 2.48 -51.08
CA LEU A 255 -20.57 1.55 -49.96
C LEU A 255 -19.17 0.98 -49.69
N PRO A 256 -18.86 0.62 -48.43
CA PRO A 256 -17.58 0.01 -48.09
C PRO A 256 -17.46 -1.41 -48.67
N GLY A 257 -16.23 -1.88 -48.85
CA GLY A 257 -15.93 -3.27 -49.20
C GLY A 257 -16.09 -4.22 -48.01
N GLN A 258 -15.94 -5.53 -48.25
CA GLN A 258 -15.89 -6.53 -47.18
C GLN A 258 -14.50 -6.63 -46.56
N ALA A 259 -14.44 -6.83 -45.24
CA ALA A 259 -13.21 -7.15 -44.54
C ALA A 259 -12.70 -8.55 -44.94
N GLY A 260 -11.38 -8.71 -45.06
CA GLY A 260 -10.71 -9.94 -45.47
C GLY A 260 -9.49 -10.29 -44.62
N ASN A 261 -8.85 -11.43 -44.88
CA ASN A 261 -7.64 -11.92 -44.17
C ASN A 261 -7.73 -11.84 -42.64
N PRO A 262 -8.62 -12.63 -42.02
CA PRO A 262 -8.76 -12.66 -40.57
C PRO A 262 -7.53 -13.26 -39.88
N VAL A 263 -7.18 -12.70 -38.73
CA VAL A 263 -6.31 -13.29 -37.70
C VAL A 263 -7.07 -13.23 -36.38
N PRO A 264 -7.30 -14.33 -35.65
CA PRO A 264 -7.00 -15.71 -36.01
C PRO A 264 -7.64 -16.13 -37.34
N ALA A 265 -6.94 -16.97 -38.09
CA ALA A 265 -7.43 -17.49 -39.36
C ALA A 265 -8.72 -18.29 -39.17
N HIS A 266 -9.56 -18.35 -40.20
CA HIS A 266 -10.77 -19.16 -40.13
C HIS A 266 -10.44 -20.64 -39.91
N ASN A 267 -11.04 -21.22 -38.86
CA ASN A 267 -10.81 -22.55 -38.28
C ASN A 267 -9.46 -22.73 -37.58
N GLU A 268 -8.82 -21.65 -37.12
CA GLU A 268 -7.62 -21.76 -36.28
C GLU A 268 -7.94 -22.43 -34.94
N LEU A 269 -7.08 -23.35 -34.53
CA LEU A 269 -7.20 -24.13 -33.30
C LEU A 269 -6.12 -23.69 -32.32
N GLN A 270 -6.33 -23.95 -31.03
CA GLN A 270 -5.36 -23.65 -29.96
C GLN A 270 -5.04 -22.15 -29.84
N VAL A 271 -6.03 -21.30 -30.14
CA VAL A 271 -5.92 -19.86 -30.01
C VAL A 271 -5.91 -19.47 -28.53
N ASN A 272 -5.11 -18.47 -28.17
CA ASN A 272 -5.07 -17.92 -26.80
C ASN A 272 -6.48 -17.48 -26.36
N GLU A 273 -6.79 -17.64 -25.07
CA GLU A 273 -8.04 -17.22 -24.42
C GLU A 273 -8.31 -15.71 -24.51
N ARG A 274 -7.29 -14.90 -24.83
CA ARG A 274 -7.44 -13.47 -25.16
C ARG A 274 -6.76 -13.16 -26.50
N PRO A 275 -7.34 -13.57 -27.64
CA PRO A 275 -6.72 -13.35 -28.93
C PRO A 275 -6.79 -11.87 -29.35
N ILE A 276 -5.88 -11.47 -30.24
CA ILE A 276 -6.04 -10.25 -31.04
C ILE A 276 -6.81 -10.63 -32.30
N LEU A 277 -7.99 -10.06 -32.48
CA LEU A 277 -8.75 -10.17 -33.73
C LEU A 277 -8.28 -9.06 -34.68
N SER A 278 -7.81 -9.38 -35.89
CA SER A 278 -7.41 -8.39 -36.89
C SER A 278 -7.78 -8.81 -38.31
N TRP A 279 -7.93 -7.83 -39.21
CA TRP A 279 -8.37 -8.03 -40.60
C TRP A 279 -7.69 -7.02 -41.54
N LEU A 280 -7.68 -7.33 -42.83
CA LEU A 280 -7.23 -6.40 -43.86
C LEU A 280 -8.26 -5.25 -44.02
N PRO A 281 -7.83 -3.98 -44.11
CA PRO A 281 -8.72 -2.85 -44.33
C PRO A 281 -9.62 -3.05 -45.55
N ALA A 282 -10.91 -2.80 -45.39
CA ALA A 282 -11.87 -2.80 -46.50
C ALA A 282 -11.82 -1.47 -47.26
N SER A 283 -11.95 -1.51 -48.59
CA SER A 283 -12.02 -0.30 -49.42
C SER A 283 -13.20 0.58 -49.03
N ASN A 284 -13.04 1.91 -48.99
CA ASN A 284 -14.10 2.87 -48.63
C ASN A 284 -14.72 2.69 -47.24
N ALA A 285 -14.14 1.88 -46.34
CA ALA A 285 -14.58 1.77 -44.95
C ALA A 285 -13.92 2.85 -44.08
N GLU A 286 -14.73 3.52 -43.26
CA GLU A 286 -14.30 4.54 -42.30
C GLU A 286 -14.27 4.00 -40.86
N TYR A 287 -15.09 2.98 -40.58
CA TYR A 287 -15.15 2.27 -39.31
C TYR A 287 -15.58 0.81 -39.50
N TYR A 288 -15.47 0.02 -38.44
CA TYR A 288 -15.80 -1.41 -38.40
C TYR A 288 -16.62 -1.74 -37.16
N GLN A 289 -17.65 -2.57 -37.32
CA GLN A 289 -18.40 -3.16 -36.22
C GLN A 289 -18.02 -4.64 -36.10
N LEU A 290 -17.46 -5.02 -34.95
CA LEU A 290 -17.02 -6.38 -34.66
C LEU A 290 -18.07 -7.12 -33.85
N TYR A 291 -18.28 -8.38 -34.19
CA TYR A 291 -19.14 -9.30 -33.46
C TYR A 291 -18.29 -10.51 -33.07
N LEU A 292 -18.34 -10.94 -31.82
CA LEU A 292 -17.70 -12.15 -31.29
C LEU A 292 -18.71 -12.89 -30.40
N TRP A 293 -18.89 -14.19 -30.63
CA TRP A 293 -19.82 -15.02 -29.86
C TRP A 293 -19.41 -16.50 -29.87
N PRO A 294 -19.80 -17.29 -28.85
CA PRO A 294 -19.62 -18.74 -28.88
C PRO A 294 -20.31 -19.35 -30.10
N ALA A 295 -19.66 -20.30 -30.78
CA ALA A 295 -20.10 -20.79 -32.08
C ALA A 295 -21.44 -21.55 -32.04
N ASP A 296 -21.86 -22.01 -30.86
CA ASP A 296 -23.13 -22.65 -30.58
C ASP A 296 -24.28 -21.66 -30.31
N GLN A 297 -23.99 -20.36 -30.20
CA GLN A 297 -24.96 -19.29 -29.98
C GLN A 297 -25.31 -18.55 -31.29
N PRO A 298 -26.50 -17.92 -31.37
CA PRO A 298 -26.86 -17.09 -32.51
C PRO A 298 -25.99 -15.82 -32.58
N VAL A 299 -25.85 -15.26 -33.78
CA VAL A 299 -25.11 -14.00 -34.01
C VAL A 299 -25.72 -12.89 -33.14
N PRO A 300 -24.92 -12.14 -32.36
CA PRO A 300 -25.42 -11.03 -31.56
C PRO A 300 -26.12 -9.97 -32.41
N ALA A 301 -27.22 -9.40 -31.90
CA ALA A 301 -27.98 -8.35 -32.58
C ALA A 301 -27.29 -6.97 -32.53
N VAL A 302 -26.31 -6.80 -31.63
CA VAL A 302 -25.48 -5.61 -31.48
C VAL A 302 -24.01 -5.99 -31.59
N PRO A 303 -23.15 -5.12 -32.14
CA PRO A 303 -21.73 -5.41 -32.22
C PRO A 303 -21.10 -5.44 -30.83
N THR A 304 -20.13 -6.34 -30.65
CA THR A 304 -19.27 -6.41 -29.46
C THR A 304 -18.46 -5.12 -29.29
N VAL A 305 -17.98 -4.54 -30.39
CA VAL A 305 -17.27 -3.25 -30.39
C VAL A 305 -17.40 -2.56 -31.75
N THR A 306 -17.38 -1.22 -31.76
CA THR A 306 -17.23 -0.42 -32.99
C THR A 306 -15.92 0.35 -32.92
N THR A 307 -15.11 0.30 -33.97
CA THR A 307 -13.76 0.86 -33.98
C THR A 307 -13.35 1.36 -35.36
N ALA A 308 -12.46 2.35 -35.42
CA ALA A 308 -11.79 2.75 -36.66
C ALA A 308 -10.50 1.94 -36.93
N ASN A 309 -10.02 1.19 -35.94
CA ASN A 309 -8.82 0.36 -36.05
C ASN A 309 -9.13 -0.97 -36.77
N ILE A 310 -8.09 -1.58 -37.35
CA ILE A 310 -8.18 -2.89 -38.03
C ILE A 310 -7.80 -4.09 -37.15
N SER A 311 -7.63 -3.84 -35.85
CA SER A 311 -7.35 -4.87 -34.85
C SER A 311 -8.04 -4.55 -33.53
N TRP A 312 -8.33 -5.59 -32.75
CA TRP A 312 -8.97 -5.50 -31.45
C TRP A 312 -8.51 -6.64 -30.52
N GLN A 313 -7.98 -6.27 -29.36
CA GLN A 313 -7.62 -7.18 -28.28
C GLN A 313 -8.87 -7.56 -27.50
N VAL A 314 -9.16 -8.87 -27.37
CA VAL A 314 -10.30 -9.34 -26.57
C VAL A 314 -10.04 -9.01 -25.09
N PRO A 315 -10.93 -8.24 -24.42
CA PRO A 315 -10.67 -7.69 -23.08
C PRO A 315 -10.91 -8.69 -21.94
N SER A 316 -11.48 -9.86 -22.19
CA SER A 316 -11.80 -10.87 -21.17
C SER A 316 -11.45 -12.28 -21.66
N ASN A 317 -11.11 -13.18 -20.73
CA ASN A 317 -10.81 -14.57 -21.08
C ASN A 317 -12.02 -15.26 -21.71
N LEU A 318 -11.81 -15.84 -22.87
CA LEU A 318 -12.75 -16.73 -23.54
C LEU A 318 -12.70 -18.12 -22.90
N LEU A 319 -13.82 -18.83 -22.95
CA LEU A 319 -13.92 -20.19 -22.42
C LEU A 319 -12.97 -21.15 -23.17
N PHE A 320 -12.13 -21.88 -22.42
CA PHE A 320 -11.20 -22.88 -22.97
C PHE A 320 -11.93 -23.99 -23.72
N GLY A 321 -11.29 -24.51 -24.77
CA GLY A 321 -11.84 -25.55 -25.64
C GLY A 321 -13.09 -25.17 -26.44
N THR A 322 -13.56 -23.92 -26.32
CA THR A 322 -14.79 -23.46 -26.96
C THR A 322 -14.48 -22.82 -28.31
N ALA A 323 -15.28 -23.16 -29.33
CA ALA A 323 -15.22 -22.50 -30.62
C ALA A 323 -15.97 -21.16 -30.55
N TYR A 324 -15.38 -20.10 -31.08
CA TYR A 324 -15.98 -18.78 -31.20
C TYR A 324 -16.10 -18.40 -32.67
N ASN A 325 -17.26 -17.86 -33.01
CA ASN A 325 -17.48 -17.19 -34.28
C ASN A 325 -17.25 -15.69 -34.11
N TRP A 326 -16.72 -15.06 -35.16
CA TRP A 326 -16.61 -13.62 -35.23
C TRP A 326 -16.80 -13.10 -36.65
N LYS A 327 -17.28 -11.86 -36.78
CA LYS A 327 -17.40 -11.18 -38.08
C LYS A 327 -17.10 -9.70 -37.94
N VAL A 328 -16.75 -9.08 -39.06
CA VAL A 328 -16.50 -7.65 -39.17
C VAL A 328 -17.47 -7.07 -40.19
N VAL A 329 -18.24 -6.06 -39.78
CA VAL A 329 -19.12 -5.29 -40.65
C VAL A 329 -18.44 -3.96 -40.94
N SER A 330 -18.12 -3.71 -42.20
CA SER A 330 -17.48 -2.46 -42.63
C SER A 330 -18.53 -1.37 -42.75
N GLY A 331 -18.23 -0.16 -42.26
CA GLY A 331 -19.15 0.96 -42.28
C GLY A 331 -18.51 2.26 -42.77
N ASN A 332 -19.30 3.08 -43.41
CA ASN A 332 -18.99 4.49 -43.70
C ASN A 332 -20.27 5.32 -43.64
N LEU A 333 -20.18 6.60 -44.01
CA LEU A 333 -21.31 7.53 -44.04
C LEU A 333 -22.50 7.08 -44.93
N TYR A 334 -22.29 6.19 -45.90
CA TYR A 334 -23.31 5.76 -46.87
C TYR A 334 -23.98 4.42 -46.51
N GLY A 335 -23.40 3.62 -45.61
CA GLY A 335 -24.02 2.39 -45.13
C GLY A 335 -23.06 1.34 -44.60
N LEU A 336 -23.62 0.16 -44.30
CA LEU A 336 -22.91 -0.99 -43.75
C LEU A 336 -22.83 -2.13 -44.77
N VAL A 337 -21.68 -2.80 -44.82
CA VAL A 337 -21.49 -4.02 -45.61
C VAL A 337 -20.99 -5.14 -44.70
N GLU A 338 -21.81 -6.19 -44.62
CA GLU A 338 -21.55 -7.40 -43.84
C GLU A 338 -20.35 -8.18 -44.40
N GLY A 339 -19.39 -8.51 -43.54
CA GLY A 339 -18.28 -9.41 -43.83
C GLY A 339 -18.60 -10.89 -43.55
N PRO A 340 -17.73 -11.81 -43.96
CA PRO A 340 -17.88 -13.24 -43.68
C PRO A 340 -17.77 -13.55 -42.18
N ILE A 341 -18.37 -14.66 -41.76
CA ILE A 341 -18.18 -15.21 -40.41
C ILE A 341 -16.93 -16.10 -40.42
N TRP A 342 -16.00 -15.78 -39.53
CA TRP A 342 -14.82 -16.56 -39.23
C TRP A 342 -14.98 -17.27 -37.89
N THR A 343 -14.16 -18.29 -37.66
CA THR A 343 -14.30 -19.17 -36.50
C THR A 343 -12.91 -19.51 -36.00
N PHE A 344 -12.72 -19.62 -34.70
CA PHE A 344 -11.52 -20.17 -34.09
C PHE A 344 -11.88 -20.96 -32.84
N THR A 345 -10.99 -21.83 -32.37
CA THR A 345 -11.17 -22.60 -31.13
C THR A 345 -10.12 -22.22 -30.12
N VAL A 346 -10.56 -21.78 -28.94
CA VAL A 346 -9.67 -21.47 -27.82
C VAL A 346 -8.95 -22.75 -27.38
N ARG A 347 -7.68 -22.62 -26.99
CA ARG A 347 -6.87 -23.74 -26.49
C ARG A 347 -7.56 -24.55 -25.40
N THR A 348 -7.18 -25.82 -25.30
CA THR A 348 -7.62 -26.73 -24.24
C THR A 348 -6.61 -26.68 -23.08
N GLN A 349 -7.05 -26.98 -21.86
CA GLN A 349 -6.18 -26.99 -20.68
C GLN A 349 -5.62 -28.40 -20.39
N PRO A 350 -4.38 -28.50 -19.85
CA PRO A 350 -3.88 -29.75 -19.26
C PRO A 350 -4.63 -30.11 -17.96
N ASP A 351 -4.43 -31.33 -17.48
CA ASP A 351 -4.94 -31.83 -16.18
C ASP A 351 -3.95 -32.86 -15.61
N LEU A 352 -3.04 -32.40 -14.76
CA LEU A 352 -1.95 -33.18 -14.17
C LEU A 352 -2.44 -33.99 -12.98
N VAL A 353 -2.42 -35.31 -13.16
CA VAL A 353 -2.82 -36.26 -12.13
C VAL A 353 -1.61 -37.07 -11.71
N VAL A 354 -1.36 -37.16 -10.41
CA VAL A 354 -0.42 -38.15 -9.86
C VAL A 354 -1.07 -39.53 -9.96
N SER A 355 -0.73 -40.27 -11.01
CA SER A 355 -1.40 -41.50 -11.39
C SER A 355 -0.91 -42.72 -10.62
N GLN A 356 0.32 -42.69 -10.10
CA GLN A 356 0.88 -43.80 -9.32
C GLN A 356 1.96 -43.34 -8.34
N VAL A 357 1.98 -43.91 -7.13
CA VAL A 357 3.06 -43.76 -6.14
C VAL A 357 3.49 -45.15 -5.66
N ASN A 358 4.76 -45.49 -5.88
CA ASN A 358 5.36 -46.78 -5.57
C ASN A 358 6.29 -46.66 -4.35
N VAL A 359 6.10 -47.55 -3.39
CA VAL A 359 6.87 -47.64 -2.15
C VAL A 359 7.31 -49.10 -1.87
N PRO A 360 8.42 -49.35 -1.18
CA PRO A 360 8.80 -50.68 -0.72
C PRO A 360 7.78 -51.24 0.28
N ASN A 361 7.71 -52.58 0.40
CA ASN A 361 6.80 -53.22 1.35
C ASN A 361 7.28 -53.11 2.81
N GLN A 362 8.60 -53.08 3.03
CA GLN A 362 9.20 -53.04 4.36
C GLN A 362 10.52 -52.29 4.34
N VAL A 363 10.76 -51.47 5.37
CA VAL A 363 11.96 -50.67 5.55
C VAL A 363 12.42 -50.77 7.01
N PHE A 364 13.72 -50.96 7.23
CA PHE A 364 14.31 -50.88 8.57
C PHE A 364 14.61 -49.43 8.92
N THR A 365 14.30 -49.00 10.15
CA THR A 365 14.64 -47.65 10.64
C THR A 365 16.13 -47.38 10.43
N GLU A 366 16.49 -46.13 10.14
CA GLU A 366 17.87 -45.70 9.87
C GLU A 366 18.51 -46.28 8.59
N GLN A 367 17.73 -46.90 7.69
CA GLN A 367 18.17 -47.30 6.33
C GLN A 367 17.52 -46.45 5.23
N GLU A 368 18.20 -46.32 4.09
CA GLU A 368 17.64 -45.65 2.91
C GLU A 368 16.59 -46.52 2.20
N TYR A 369 15.54 -45.89 1.69
CA TYR A 369 14.50 -46.50 0.86
C TYR A 369 14.14 -45.59 -0.31
N GLU A 370 13.77 -46.18 -1.45
CA GLU A 370 13.41 -45.45 -2.68
C GLU A 370 11.89 -45.35 -2.83
N VAL A 371 11.41 -44.15 -3.20
CA VAL A 371 10.03 -43.90 -3.64
C VAL A 371 10.07 -43.48 -5.11
N SER A 372 9.12 -43.96 -5.92
CA SER A 372 8.93 -43.46 -7.28
C SER A 372 7.46 -43.12 -7.55
N TRP A 373 7.20 -42.14 -8.41
CA TRP A 373 5.85 -41.73 -8.76
C TRP A 373 5.71 -41.33 -10.23
N ILE A 374 4.51 -41.51 -10.77
CA ILE A 374 4.14 -41.15 -12.14
C ILE A 374 3.13 -40.02 -12.09
N VAL A 375 3.39 -38.96 -12.87
CA VAL A 375 2.44 -37.88 -13.11
C VAL A 375 2.02 -37.93 -14.57
N SER A 376 0.72 -37.84 -14.82
CA SER A 376 0.11 -37.96 -16.14
C SER A 376 -0.71 -36.71 -16.46
N ASN A 377 -0.55 -36.14 -17.65
CA ASN A 377 -1.47 -35.13 -18.15
C ASN A 377 -2.70 -35.82 -18.74
N THR A 378 -3.80 -35.84 -18.01
CA THR A 378 -5.09 -36.42 -18.43
C THR A 378 -6.01 -35.42 -19.14
N GLY A 379 -5.60 -34.15 -19.18
CA GLY A 379 -6.35 -33.06 -19.81
C GLY A 379 -6.20 -33.06 -21.32
N ALA A 380 -7.12 -32.37 -22.00
CA ALA A 380 -7.13 -32.30 -23.46
C ALA A 380 -6.09 -31.30 -24.03
N GLY A 381 -5.45 -30.48 -23.18
CA GLY A 381 -4.39 -29.54 -23.54
C GLY A 381 -3.00 -30.06 -23.19
N ALA A 382 -1.98 -29.56 -23.89
CA ALA A 382 -0.59 -29.75 -23.50
C ALA A 382 -0.20 -28.74 -22.41
N THR A 383 0.82 -29.06 -21.61
CA THR A 383 1.39 -28.12 -20.65
C THR A 383 2.10 -26.97 -21.36
N THR A 384 1.98 -25.74 -20.86
CA THR A 384 2.55 -24.53 -21.48
C THR A 384 3.89 -24.11 -20.89
N VAL A 385 4.32 -24.73 -19.79
CA VAL A 385 5.63 -24.49 -19.16
C VAL A 385 6.50 -25.76 -19.21
N PRO A 386 7.82 -25.60 -19.34
CA PRO A 386 8.75 -26.73 -19.48
C PRO A 386 8.91 -27.52 -18.19
N SER A 387 8.70 -26.89 -17.03
CA SER A 387 8.88 -27.52 -15.73
C SER A 387 7.97 -26.96 -14.63
N TRP A 388 7.57 -27.82 -13.70
CA TRP A 388 6.84 -27.57 -12.46
C TRP A 388 7.40 -28.47 -11.34
N THR A 389 6.94 -28.26 -10.11
CA THR A 389 7.49 -28.92 -8.91
C THR A 389 6.52 -29.90 -8.27
N ASP A 390 7.01 -31.12 -8.01
CA ASP A 390 6.35 -32.14 -7.18
C ASP A 390 6.83 -32.06 -5.73
N ARG A 391 5.96 -32.31 -4.76
CA ARG A 391 6.33 -32.52 -3.35
C ARG A 391 5.95 -33.90 -2.86
N VAL A 392 6.81 -34.48 -2.04
CA VAL A 392 6.62 -35.82 -1.45
C VAL A 392 6.48 -35.70 0.06
N TYR A 393 5.53 -36.43 0.62
CA TYR A 393 5.20 -36.47 2.06
C TYR A 393 5.05 -37.89 2.57
N LEU A 394 5.33 -38.12 3.85
CA LEU A 394 5.15 -39.39 4.58
C LEU A 394 4.07 -39.21 5.65
N SER A 395 3.11 -40.13 5.74
CA SER A 395 2.03 -40.09 6.73
C SER A 395 1.71 -41.49 7.27
N SER A 396 1.16 -41.59 8.48
CA SER A 396 0.55 -42.84 8.97
C SER A 396 -0.86 -43.06 8.41
N GLU A 397 -1.47 -42.01 7.83
CA GLU A 397 -2.82 -42.04 7.28
C GLU A 397 -2.81 -42.33 5.77
N ALA A 398 -3.81 -43.06 5.28
CA ALA A 398 -3.95 -43.36 3.85
C ALA A 398 -4.46 -42.17 3.01
N VAL A 399 -4.98 -41.14 3.65
CA VAL A 399 -5.46 -39.89 3.03
C VAL A 399 -4.52 -38.77 3.43
N PHE A 400 -4.16 -37.92 2.47
CA PHE A 400 -3.25 -36.81 2.71
C PHE A 400 -3.91 -35.71 3.56
N ASP A 401 -3.19 -35.29 4.61
CA ASP A 401 -3.49 -34.13 5.45
C ASP A 401 -2.19 -33.39 5.75
N TYR A 402 -2.13 -32.10 5.42
CA TYR A 402 -0.96 -31.26 5.66
C TYR A 402 -0.58 -31.17 7.14
N ALA A 403 -1.52 -31.29 8.07
CA ALA A 403 -1.26 -31.18 9.50
C ALA A 403 -0.55 -32.40 10.08
N THR A 404 -0.73 -33.58 9.47
CA THR A 404 -0.23 -34.86 9.99
C THR A 404 0.86 -35.48 9.12
N ALA A 405 0.97 -35.05 7.86
CA ALA A 405 1.97 -35.56 6.92
C ALA A 405 3.33 -34.86 7.10
N THR A 406 4.39 -35.65 7.19
CA THR A 406 5.78 -35.19 7.27
C THR A 406 6.31 -34.90 5.87
N TYR A 407 6.82 -33.69 5.65
CA TYR A 407 7.42 -33.31 4.37
C TYR A 407 8.77 -33.99 4.14
N LEU A 408 8.95 -34.65 2.99
CA LEU A 408 10.18 -35.36 2.63
C LEU A 408 11.07 -34.62 1.62
N GLY A 409 10.48 -33.84 0.70
CA GLY A 409 11.24 -33.09 -0.29
C GLY A 409 10.43 -32.59 -1.49
N GLN A 410 11.09 -31.79 -2.33
CA GLN A 410 10.53 -31.22 -3.56
C GLN A 410 11.43 -31.55 -4.76
N PHE A 411 10.82 -31.87 -5.90
CA PHE A 411 11.50 -32.39 -7.08
C PHE A 411 10.89 -31.79 -8.34
N ALA A 412 11.71 -31.24 -9.23
CA ALA A 412 11.23 -30.76 -10.52
C ALA A 412 10.87 -31.94 -11.45
N ASN A 413 9.91 -31.74 -12.34
CA ASN A 413 9.67 -32.67 -13.46
C ASN A 413 10.72 -32.47 -14.59
N ALA A 414 10.71 -33.39 -15.56
CA ALA A 414 11.73 -33.43 -16.61
C ALA A 414 11.48 -32.50 -17.82
N SER A 415 10.23 -32.32 -18.27
CA SER A 415 9.88 -31.51 -19.45
C SER A 415 8.36 -31.31 -19.62
N TYR A 416 7.93 -30.54 -20.63
CA TYR A 416 6.54 -30.45 -21.11
C TYR A 416 5.88 -31.83 -21.26
N LEU A 417 4.58 -31.92 -20.97
CA LEU A 417 3.72 -33.07 -21.24
C LEU A 417 2.59 -32.70 -22.21
N GLY A 418 2.53 -33.41 -23.33
CA GLY A 418 1.35 -33.45 -24.18
C GLY A 418 0.16 -34.13 -23.50
N SER A 419 -1.03 -33.96 -24.08
CA SER A 419 -2.24 -34.65 -23.63
C SER A 419 -2.04 -36.17 -23.67
N GLY A 420 -2.26 -36.85 -22.55
CA GLY A 420 -2.07 -38.29 -22.35
C GLY A 420 -0.63 -38.73 -22.04
N GLU A 421 0.34 -37.81 -22.04
CA GLU A 421 1.73 -38.15 -21.71
C GLU A 421 1.96 -38.21 -20.20
N SER A 422 3.08 -38.81 -19.78
CA SER A 422 3.43 -38.96 -18.36
C SER A 422 4.94 -38.95 -18.18
N TYR A 423 5.41 -38.55 -16.99
CA TYR A 423 6.80 -38.75 -16.57
C TYR A 423 6.87 -39.58 -15.29
N LEU A 424 8.04 -40.18 -15.06
CA LEU A 424 8.39 -40.93 -13.85
C LEU A 424 9.49 -40.18 -13.11
N ASN A 425 9.27 -39.91 -11.82
CA ASN A 425 10.29 -39.41 -10.91
C ASN A 425 10.57 -40.43 -9.79
N SER A 426 11.78 -40.40 -9.22
CA SER A 426 12.11 -41.17 -8.03
C SER A 426 13.11 -40.44 -7.13
N ALA A 427 13.07 -40.78 -5.83
CA ALA A 427 13.94 -40.22 -4.80
C ALA A 427 14.18 -41.23 -3.67
N SER A 428 15.35 -41.14 -3.04
CA SER A 428 15.71 -41.95 -1.87
C SER A 428 15.59 -41.14 -0.58
N PHE A 429 15.05 -41.76 0.47
CA PHE A 429 14.83 -41.16 1.78
C PHE A 429 15.38 -42.04 2.89
N LEU A 430 15.81 -41.43 4.00
CA LEU A 430 16.25 -42.15 5.20
C LEU A 430 15.05 -42.48 6.09
N ALA A 431 14.93 -43.73 6.52
CA ALA A 431 13.91 -44.18 7.44
C ALA A 431 14.04 -43.50 8.82
N PRO A 432 12.99 -42.85 9.35
CA PRO A 432 13.05 -42.15 10.63
C PRO A 432 13.36 -43.12 11.78
N GLN A 433 14.19 -42.67 12.73
CA GLN A 433 14.62 -43.46 13.88
C GLN A 433 13.44 -43.77 14.81
N GLY A 434 13.36 -45.00 15.32
CA GLY A 434 12.39 -45.38 16.36
C GLY A 434 10.93 -45.53 15.89
N VAL A 435 10.62 -45.27 14.62
CA VAL A 435 9.26 -45.35 14.08
C VAL A 435 8.93 -46.80 13.68
N THR A 436 7.75 -47.28 14.06
CA THR A 436 7.23 -48.59 13.62
C THR A 436 5.79 -48.49 13.16
N GLY A 437 5.41 -49.38 12.26
CA GLY A 437 4.03 -49.48 11.76
C GLY A 437 3.88 -49.13 10.29
N ASP A 438 2.64 -48.97 9.88
CA ASP A 438 2.22 -48.80 8.48
C ASP A 438 2.21 -47.31 8.12
N PHE A 439 2.90 -46.94 7.03
CA PHE A 439 2.97 -45.56 6.54
C PHE A 439 2.67 -45.49 5.03
N HIS A 440 2.06 -44.39 4.62
CA HIS A 440 1.77 -44.05 3.23
C HIS A 440 2.63 -42.88 2.76
N VAL A 441 2.94 -42.87 1.47
CA VAL A 441 3.61 -41.74 0.82
C VAL A 441 2.61 -41.01 -0.06
N HIS A 442 2.57 -39.69 0.06
CA HIS A 442 1.72 -38.81 -0.73
C HIS A 442 2.59 -37.92 -1.61
N VAL A 443 2.17 -37.73 -2.85
CA VAL A 443 2.83 -36.86 -3.82
C VAL A 443 1.83 -35.83 -4.33
N LEU A 444 2.24 -34.57 -4.35
CA LEU A 444 1.48 -33.46 -4.91
C LEU A 444 2.25 -32.91 -6.10
N THR A 445 1.62 -32.81 -7.27
CA THR A 445 2.22 -32.22 -8.48
C THR A 445 1.76 -30.78 -8.69
N ASP A 446 2.54 -30.01 -9.44
CA ASP A 446 2.38 -28.56 -9.65
C ASP A 446 2.06 -27.75 -8.38
N VAL A 447 2.83 -27.97 -7.31
CA VAL A 447 2.48 -27.44 -5.98
C VAL A 447 2.44 -25.91 -5.87
N PHE A 448 3.00 -25.20 -6.86
CA PHE A 448 3.03 -23.75 -6.91
C PHE A 448 2.00 -23.17 -7.89
N ASN A 449 1.11 -24.01 -8.44
CA ASN A 449 0.09 -23.64 -9.44
C ASN A 449 0.72 -22.87 -10.61
N GLN A 450 1.83 -23.39 -11.13
CA GLN A 450 2.58 -22.77 -12.22
C GLN A 450 1.88 -22.98 -13.57
N LEU A 451 0.98 -23.97 -13.65
CA LEU A 451 0.07 -24.20 -14.76
C LEU A 451 -1.36 -23.91 -14.37
N GLN A 452 -2.13 -23.49 -15.36
CA GLN A 452 -3.58 -23.37 -15.23
C GLN A 452 -4.24 -24.63 -15.80
N GLU A 453 -4.84 -25.43 -14.93
CA GLU A 453 -5.31 -26.77 -15.23
C GLU A 453 -6.84 -26.85 -15.24
N SER A 454 -7.39 -27.91 -15.85
CA SER A 454 -8.84 -28.17 -15.81
C SER A 454 -9.30 -28.88 -14.54
N GLY A 455 -8.37 -29.36 -13.70
CA GLY A 455 -8.64 -30.22 -12.55
C GLY A 455 -7.76 -30.01 -11.31
N GLU A 456 -7.50 -28.77 -10.90
CA GLU A 456 -6.63 -28.35 -9.75
C GLU A 456 -6.78 -29.13 -8.42
N GLN A 457 -7.87 -29.87 -8.23
CA GLN A 457 -8.12 -30.65 -7.01
C GLN A 457 -7.61 -32.10 -7.07
N ASN A 458 -7.14 -32.57 -8.23
CA ASN A 458 -6.70 -33.96 -8.43
C ASN A 458 -5.17 -34.11 -8.50
N ASN A 459 -4.43 -33.05 -8.20
CA ASN A 459 -2.97 -33.01 -8.22
C ASN A 459 -2.30 -33.80 -7.07
N THR A 460 -3.08 -34.53 -6.25
CA THR A 460 -2.58 -35.32 -5.11
C THR A 460 -2.76 -36.81 -5.38
N GLY A 461 -1.68 -37.59 -5.27
CA GLY A 461 -1.69 -39.06 -5.35
C GLY A 461 -1.06 -39.67 -4.11
N SER A 462 -1.53 -40.85 -3.71
CA SER A 462 -1.07 -41.56 -2.51
C SER A 462 -0.68 -43.00 -2.83
N SER A 463 0.27 -43.56 -2.08
CA SER A 463 0.66 -44.96 -2.24
C SER A 463 -0.49 -45.89 -1.90
N THR A 464 -0.83 -46.79 -2.82
CA THR A 464 -1.97 -47.71 -2.66
C THR A 464 -1.70 -48.82 -1.65
N GLN A 465 -0.42 -49.13 -1.41
CA GLN A 465 0.04 -50.01 -0.34
C GLN A 465 0.74 -49.19 0.73
N ALA A 466 0.59 -49.62 1.99
CA ALA A 466 1.39 -49.10 3.08
C ALA A 466 2.80 -49.71 3.04
N MET A 467 3.78 -48.92 3.43
CA MET A 467 5.16 -49.31 3.68
C MET A 467 5.34 -49.55 5.19
N ILE A 468 5.91 -50.69 5.57
CA ILE A 468 6.03 -51.08 6.98
C ILE A 468 7.42 -50.69 7.52
N PHE A 469 7.47 -49.81 8.52
CA PHE A 469 8.70 -49.52 9.26
C PHE A 469 8.93 -50.53 10.40
N VAL A 470 10.15 -51.07 10.48
CA VAL A 470 10.61 -52.01 11.52
C VAL A 470 11.92 -51.54 12.16
N LEU A 471 12.07 -51.71 13.48
CA LEU A 471 13.26 -51.26 14.22
C LEU A 471 14.53 -52.02 13.83
N THR A 472 15.64 -51.28 13.78
CA THR A 472 17.01 -51.79 13.93
C THR A 472 17.23 -52.30 15.38
N PRO A 473 17.94 -53.42 15.62
CA PRO A 473 18.22 -53.90 17.00
C PRO A 473 19.01 -52.86 17.82
N PRO A 474 18.55 -52.44 19.02
CA PRO A 474 19.20 -51.36 19.79
C PRO A 474 20.39 -51.83 20.67
N PRO A 475 21.39 -50.94 20.94
CA PRO A 475 22.39 -51.09 22.01
C PRO A 475 21.77 -50.91 23.42
N ASP A 476 22.52 -51.24 24.49
CA ASP A 476 22.15 -51.09 25.93
C ASP A 476 23.43 -50.78 26.75
N LEU A 477 23.66 -49.51 27.10
CA LEU A 477 24.83 -49.00 27.81
C LEU A 477 24.63 -49.01 29.33
N VAL A 478 25.36 -49.91 30.00
CA VAL A 478 25.24 -50.12 31.44
C VAL A 478 26.48 -49.61 32.17
N VAL A 479 26.32 -48.72 33.15
CA VAL A 479 27.41 -48.37 34.08
C VAL A 479 27.56 -49.48 35.12
N SER A 480 28.60 -50.29 34.98
CA SER A 480 28.75 -51.52 35.78
C SER A 480 29.48 -51.32 37.11
N VAL A 481 30.41 -50.35 37.20
CA VAL A 481 31.23 -50.08 38.39
C VAL A 481 31.53 -48.59 38.53
N VAL A 482 31.49 -48.06 39.76
CA VAL A 482 32.00 -46.71 40.11
C VAL A 482 32.85 -46.79 41.38
N THR A 483 34.03 -46.16 41.38
CA THR A 483 34.98 -46.14 42.51
C THR A 483 35.55 -44.75 42.78
N ALA A 484 35.63 -44.38 44.06
CA ALA A 484 36.13 -43.08 44.53
C ALA A 484 36.82 -43.19 45.92
N PRO A 485 37.61 -42.19 46.36
CA PRO A 485 38.18 -42.13 47.71
C PRO A 485 37.13 -42.10 48.83
N THR A 486 37.51 -42.43 50.07
CA THR A 486 36.56 -42.59 51.20
C THR A 486 36.54 -41.44 52.21
N ASN A 487 37.47 -40.48 52.15
CA ASN A 487 37.48 -39.30 53.03
C ASN A 487 38.05 -38.04 52.33
N GLY A 488 37.60 -36.85 52.72
CA GLY A 488 38.24 -35.56 52.39
C GLY A 488 37.48 -34.33 52.92
N PHE A 489 37.80 -33.14 52.43
CA PHE A 489 37.19 -31.87 52.85
C PHE A 489 36.31 -31.24 51.75
N SER A 490 35.33 -30.42 52.13
CA SER A 490 34.59 -29.59 51.18
C SER A 490 35.53 -28.57 50.53
N GLY A 491 35.40 -28.34 49.23
CA GLY A 491 36.34 -27.56 48.41
C GLY A 491 37.57 -28.35 47.90
N GLN A 492 37.74 -29.63 48.28
CA GLN A 492 38.86 -30.47 47.82
C GLN A 492 38.56 -31.21 46.51
N SER A 493 39.58 -31.46 45.67
CA SER A 493 39.45 -32.31 44.46
C SER A 493 39.61 -33.83 44.72
N PHE A 494 38.82 -34.64 44.03
CA PHE A 494 38.74 -36.10 44.08
C PHE A 494 38.80 -36.72 42.69
N THR A 495 39.35 -37.94 42.56
CA THR A 495 39.33 -38.70 41.29
C THR A 495 38.31 -39.84 41.36
N VAL A 496 37.36 -39.87 40.42
CA VAL A 496 36.31 -40.90 40.27
C VAL A 496 36.61 -41.76 39.05
N ASN A 497 36.48 -43.08 39.16
CA ASN A 497 36.71 -44.03 38.07
C ASN A 497 35.50 -44.94 37.85
N TRP A 498 35.19 -45.31 36.60
CA TRP A 498 34.04 -46.15 36.27
C TRP A 498 34.24 -47.05 35.04
N THR A 499 33.33 -48.01 34.86
CA THR A 499 33.27 -48.96 33.72
C THR A 499 31.88 -48.94 33.09
N VAL A 500 31.80 -48.94 31.77
CA VAL A 500 30.55 -49.01 30.98
C VAL A 500 30.58 -50.19 30.02
N ASN A 501 29.47 -50.91 29.90
CA ASN A 501 29.28 -52.06 29.01
C ASN A 501 28.20 -51.78 27.97
N ASN A 502 28.28 -52.36 26.76
CA ASN A 502 27.13 -52.46 25.86
C ASN A 502 26.54 -53.88 25.95
N ASP A 503 25.48 -54.08 26.73
CA ASP A 503 24.81 -55.36 26.95
C ASP A 503 23.72 -55.66 25.88
N GLY A 504 23.53 -54.73 24.93
CA GLY A 504 22.49 -54.78 23.90
C GLY A 504 22.89 -55.57 22.66
N ALA A 505 21.91 -55.86 21.80
CA ALA A 505 22.13 -56.65 20.57
C ALA A 505 22.64 -55.81 19.38
N GLY A 506 22.52 -54.48 19.47
CA GLY A 506 22.97 -53.51 18.48
C GLY A 506 24.35 -52.90 18.76
N ILE A 507 25.01 -52.43 17.71
CA ILE A 507 26.16 -51.51 17.82
C ILE A 507 25.63 -50.12 18.20
N THR A 508 26.41 -49.32 18.94
CA THR A 508 26.05 -47.90 19.14
C THR A 508 26.10 -47.15 17.81
N SER A 509 25.01 -46.49 17.44
CA SER A 509 24.92 -45.69 16.20
C SER A 509 25.79 -44.44 16.26
N ALA A 510 25.93 -43.84 17.45
CA ALA A 510 26.90 -42.79 17.71
C ALA A 510 28.31 -43.36 17.95
N SER A 511 29.32 -42.66 17.43
CA SER A 511 30.74 -43.00 17.59
C SER A 511 31.42 -42.25 18.75
N SER A 512 30.67 -41.51 19.57
CA SER A 512 31.17 -40.79 20.74
C SER A 512 30.01 -40.28 21.60
N TRP A 513 30.17 -40.23 22.93
CA TRP A 513 29.22 -39.66 23.90
C TRP A 513 29.94 -39.21 25.18
N TYR A 514 29.24 -38.50 26.07
CA TYR A 514 29.80 -38.02 27.34
C TYR A 514 29.30 -38.82 28.53
N ASP A 515 30.20 -39.10 29.46
CA ASP A 515 29.90 -39.61 30.80
C ASP A 515 29.95 -38.44 31.78
N ALA A 516 28.92 -38.27 32.61
CA ALA A 516 28.84 -37.21 33.62
C ALA A 516 29.04 -37.75 35.04
N VAL A 517 29.69 -36.96 35.89
CA VAL A 517 29.94 -37.26 37.30
C VAL A 517 29.17 -36.27 38.17
N TYR A 518 28.45 -36.80 39.15
CA TYR A 518 27.67 -36.03 40.13
C TYR A 518 28.06 -36.44 41.56
N VAL A 519 27.64 -35.64 42.54
CA VAL A 519 27.70 -35.99 43.98
C VAL A 519 26.34 -35.78 44.64
N ALA A 520 25.96 -36.69 45.52
CA ALA A 520 24.74 -36.58 46.32
C ALA A 520 24.93 -37.14 47.73
N PRO A 521 24.09 -36.75 48.71
CA PRO A 521 24.04 -37.40 50.02
C PRO A 521 23.91 -38.92 49.93
N GLU A 522 24.40 -39.62 50.95
CA GLU A 522 24.38 -41.09 50.99
C GLU A 522 22.98 -41.66 50.73
N GLY A 523 22.91 -42.59 49.77
CA GLY A 523 21.68 -43.31 49.41
C GLY A 523 20.85 -42.69 48.27
N ILE A 524 21.25 -41.52 47.75
CA ILE A 524 20.68 -40.96 46.51
C ILE A 524 21.45 -41.51 45.31
N SER A 525 20.72 -42.16 44.40
CA SER A 525 21.28 -42.75 43.18
C SER A 525 20.78 -42.11 41.89
N ASP A 526 19.78 -41.23 41.98
CA ASP A 526 19.24 -40.51 40.84
C ASP A 526 20.10 -39.26 40.55
N PRO A 527 20.77 -39.19 39.38
CA PRO A 527 21.54 -38.00 38.98
C PRO A 527 20.73 -36.71 38.99
N ALA A 528 19.41 -36.75 38.78
CA ALA A 528 18.56 -35.56 38.79
C ALA A 528 18.43 -34.94 40.19
N GLN A 529 18.78 -35.67 41.25
CA GLN A 529 18.79 -35.22 42.64
C GLN A 529 20.21 -34.92 43.16
N ALA A 530 21.21 -34.88 42.26
CA ALA A 530 22.61 -34.78 42.58
C ALA A 530 23.25 -33.51 42.00
N THR A 531 24.34 -33.06 42.61
CA THR A 531 25.11 -31.90 42.13
C THR A 531 26.07 -32.33 41.03
N TYR A 532 25.98 -31.73 39.84
CA TYR A 532 26.87 -31.99 38.71
C TYR A 532 28.29 -31.46 38.98
N LEU A 533 29.30 -32.29 38.71
CA LEU A 533 30.70 -31.96 38.98
C LEU A 533 31.61 -31.95 37.74
N GLY A 534 31.18 -32.57 36.63
CA GLY A 534 31.96 -32.58 35.39
C GLY A 534 31.61 -33.73 34.45
N ARG A 535 32.26 -33.78 33.28
CA ARG A 535 32.05 -34.80 32.26
C ARG A 535 33.34 -35.24 31.57
N THR A 536 33.34 -36.46 31.03
CA THR A 536 34.43 -37.05 30.24
C THR A 536 33.89 -37.59 28.91
N LEU A 537 34.59 -37.35 27.80
CA LEU A 537 34.21 -37.83 26.47
C LEU A 537 34.69 -39.27 26.22
N HIS A 538 33.78 -40.15 25.81
CA HIS A 538 34.09 -41.43 25.20
C HIS A 538 34.18 -41.29 23.66
N ASN A 539 35.18 -41.93 23.04
CA ASN A 539 35.36 -41.97 21.59
C ASN A 539 35.46 -43.41 21.09
N GLY A 540 34.63 -43.77 20.12
CA GLY A 540 34.51 -45.10 19.52
C GLY A 540 33.07 -45.62 19.62
N ALA A 541 32.61 -46.34 18.59
CA ALA A 541 31.36 -47.10 18.68
C ALA A 541 31.57 -48.41 19.45
N MET A 542 30.58 -48.84 20.23
CA MET A 542 30.63 -50.07 21.00
C MET A 542 29.84 -51.18 20.33
N LEU A 543 30.53 -52.27 19.99
CA LEU A 543 29.90 -53.52 19.55
C LEU A 543 29.12 -54.19 20.70
N PRO A 544 28.14 -55.05 20.39
CA PRO A 544 27.48 -55.91 21.38
C PRO A 544 28.47 -56.66 22.26
N GLY A 545 28.33 -56.53 23.58
CA GLY A 545 29.18 -57.16 24.60
C GLY A 545 30.53 -56.49 24.86
N ALA A 546 30.84 -55.34 24.25
CA ALA A 546 32.05 -54.58 24.52
C ALA A 546 31.96 -53.80 25.85
N SER A 547 33.11 -53.38 26.40
CA SER A 547 33.17 -52.49 27.59
C SER A 547 34.37 -51.52 27.52
N TYR A 548 34.29 -50.39 28.23
CA TYR A 548 35.40 -49.46 28.42
C TYR A 548 35.50 -48.95 29.87
N ASN A 549 36.67 -48.43 30.25
CA ASN A 549 36.93 -47.79 31.54
C ASN A 549 37.24 -46.30 31.34
N SER A 550 36.82 -45.46 32.28
CA SER A 550 37.04 -44.01 32.25
C SER A 550 37.21 -43.42 33.65
N SER A 551 37.69 -42.17 33.74
CA SER A 551 37.88 -41.46 35.00
C SER A 551 37.81 -39.94 34.85
N ALA A 552 37.53 -39.23 35.96
CA ALA A 552 37.49 -37.76 36.04
C ALA A 552 38.04 -37.28 37.39
N THR A 553 38.67 -36.09 37.39
CA THR A 553 39.01 -35.37 38.63
C THR A 553 38.05 -34.20 38.81
N VAL A 554 37.35 -34.19 39.94
CA VAL A 554 36.23 -33.28 40.26
C VAL A 554 36.43 -32.63 41.62
N THR A 555 35.96 -31.39 41.81
CA THR A 555 36.07 -30.67 43.09
C THR A 555 34.76 -30.74 43.87
N MET A 556 34.84 -31.08 45.15
CA MET A 556 33.68 -31.13 46.04
C MET A 556 33.20 -29.70 46.36
N PRO A 557 31.92 -29.37 46.17
CA PRO A 557 31.39 -28.05 46.52
C PRO A 557 31.57 -27.74 48.01
N LEU A 558 31.67 -26.45 48.37
CA LEU A 558 31.97 -25.99 49.74
C LEU A 558 30.85 -26.36 50.74
N GLU A 559 29.61 -26.43 50.26
CA GLU A 559 28.40 -26.79 51.01
C GLU A 559 28.19 -28.31 51.22
N ASN A 560 28.87 -29.16 50.44
CA ASN A 560 28.74 -30.61 50.57
C ASN A 560 29.63 -31.13 51.72
N PHE A 561 29.02 -31.62 52.79
CA PHE A 561 29.70 -32.30 53.90
C PHE A 561 28.89 -33.53 54.38
N GLY A 562 29.47 -34.34 55.26
CA GLY A 562 28.87 -35.60 55.71
C GLY A 562 29.14 -36.77 54.75
N SER A 563 28.32 -37.82 54.84
CA SER A 563 28.42 -39.02 53.99
C SER A 563 27.76 -38.76 52.62
N GLN A 564 28.52 -38.92 51.54
CA GLN A 564 28.12 -38.62 50.15
C GLN A 564 28.42 -39.80 49.23
N ASN A 565 27.74 -39.93 48.09
CA ASN A 565 28.08 -40.85 46.99
C ASN A 565 28.44 -40.05 45.73
N PHE A 566 29.39 -40.54 44.94
CA PHE A 566 29.53 -40.09 43.55
C PHE A 566 28.60 -40.92 42.66
N ILE A 567 27.95 -40.26 41.70
CA ILE A 567 27.09 -40.90 40.70
C ILE A 567 27.73 -40.71 39.34
N VAL A 568 27.77 -41.76 38.52
CA VAL A 568 28.18 -41.66 37.12
C VAL A 568 26.97 -41.97 36.25
N LEU A 569 26.73 -41.13 35.25
CA LEU A 569 25.74 -41.32 34.19
C LEU A 569 26.47 -41.42 32.84
N THR A 570 26.45 -42.60 32.21
CA THR A 570 26.91 -42.76 30.83
C THR A 570 25.88 -42.18 29.87
N ASP A 571 26.36 -41.76 28.70
CA ASP A 571 25.54 -41.10 27.69
C ASP A 571 24.64 -39.98 28.25
N TYR A 572 25.24 -39.09 29.03
CA TYR A 572 24.53 -38.02 29.75
C TYR A 572 23.69 -37.10 28.83
N GLN A 573 24.03 -37.03 27.53
CA GLN A 573 23.30 -36.22 26.55
C GLN A 573 22.31 -37.03 25.71
N ASN A 574 22.09 -38.31 26.02
CA ASN A 574 21.22 -39.20 25.27
C ASN A 574 21.60 -39.29 23.77
N SER A 575 22.91 -39.34 23.49
CA SER A 575 23.51 -39.38 22.14
C SER A 575 23.41 -40.77 21.50
N VAL A 576 23.33 -41.82 22.31
CA VAL A 576 23.17 -43.21 21.89
C VAL A 576 21.71 -43.57 22.11
N PHE A 577 21.01 -43.97 21.06
CA PHE A 577 19.62 -44.40 21.18
C PHE A 577 19.55 -45.87 21.62
N GLU A 578 19.07 -46.13 22.84
CA GLU A 578 19.00 -47.46 23.46
C GLU A 578 17.56 -47.98 23.62
N HIS A 579 16.59 -47.18 23.17
CA HIS A 579 15.15 -47.49 23.13
C HIS A 579 14.57 -47.84 24.51
N ALA A 580 14.45 -49.13 24.84
CA ALA A 580 13.84 -49.58 26.10
C ALA A 580 14.87 -49.76 27.22
N PHE A 581 16.15 -49.55 26.93
CA PHE A 581 17.25 -49.90 27.81
C PHE A 581 17.86 -48.73 28.60
N GLU A 582 17.38 -47.49 28.39
CA GLU A 582 17.85 -46.23 29.01
C GLU A 582 17.86 -46.16 30.56
N SER A 583 17.36 -47.20 31.24
CA SER A 583 17.13 -47.18 32.69
C SER A 583 18.35 -47.54 33.54
N ASN A 584 19.42 -48.05 32.94
CA ASN A 584 20.60 -48.59 33.64
C ASN A 584 21.90 -47.82 33.31
N ASN A 585 21.77 -46.64 32.72
CA ASN A 585 22.86 -45.76 32.32
C ASN A 585 23.55 -45.08 33.51
N SER A 586 23.13 -45.34 34.75
CA SER A 586 23.72 -44.73 35.94
C SER A 586 24.04 -45.73 37.05
N ASN A 587 25.08 -45.42 37.83
CA ASN A 587 25.47 -46.18 39.00
C ASN A 587 26.23 -45.29 40.01
N ILE A 588 26.40 -45.76 41.25
CA ILE A 588 26.98 -44.97 42.35
C ILE A 588 28.24 -45.61 42.95
N SER A 589 29.12 -44.77 43.52
CA SER A 589 30.28 -45.20 44.29
C SER A 589 29.91 -45.69 45.69
N ALA A 590 30.85 -46.31 46.41
CA ALA A 590 30.77 -46.40 47.87
C ALA A 590 30.76 -45.00 48.53
N PRO A 591 30.20 -44.82 49.74
CA PRO A 591 30.11 -43.52 50.37
C PRO A 591 31.47 -42.95 50.76
N ILE A 592 31.62 -41.63 50.61
CA ILE A 592 32.76 -40.80 51.01
C ILE A 592 32.36 -39.89 52.18
N ASN A 593 33.21 -39.80 53.21
CA ASN A 593 33.01 -38.85 54.32
C ASN A 593 33.69 -37.51 54.02
N VAL A 594 32.91 -36.45 53.89
CA VAL A 594 33.38 -35.09 53.60
C VAL A 594 33.27 -34.20 54.84
N THR A 595 34.35 -33.50 55.21
CA THR A 595 34.37 -32.56 56.36
C THR A 595 34.30 -31.11 55.88
N LEU A 596 33.44 -30.29 56.50
CA LEU A 596 33.26 -28.86 56.15
C LEU A 596 34.51 -28.02 56.48
N SER A 597 34.92 -27.15 55.57
CA SER A 597 35.98 -26.13 55.78
C SER A 597 35.46 -24.91 56.58
N PRO A 598 36.24 -24.25 57.46
CA PRO A 598 35.77 -23.08 58.23
C PRO A 598 35.37 -21.87 57.34
N PRO A 599 34.22 -21.20 57.58
CA PRO A 599 33.73 -20.07 56.76
C PRO A 599 34.17 -18.67 57.27
N ALA A 600 33.97 -17.63 56.45
CA ALA A 600 34.04 -16.20 56.82
C ALA A 600 32.72 -15.72 57.48
N ASP A 601 32.66 -14.49 58.00
CA ASP A 601 31.45 -13.86 58.60
C ASP A 601 31.53 -12.34 58.41
N LEU A 602 30.76 -11.76 57.50
CA LEU A 602 30.70 -10.33 57.21
C LEU A 602 29.63 -9.65 58.10
N ALA A 603 29.93 -8.45 58.59
CA ALA A 603 29.02 -7.74 59.48
C ALA A 603 29.00 -6.23 59.20
N ILE A 604 27.82 -5.60 59.20
CA ILE A 604 27.68 -4.14 59.02
C ILE A 604 27.54 -3.40 60.35
N SER A 605 28.16 -2.22 60.44
CA SER A 605 27.91 -1.23 61.49
C SER A 605 27.99 0.22 60.97
N GLY A 606 27.51 1.18 61.77
CA GLY A 606 27.81 2.62 61.57
C GLY A 606 27.04 3.36 60.47
N LEU A 607 25.85 2.91 60.05
CA LEU A 607 25.01 3.59 59.05
C LEU A 607 24.57 5.01 59.53
N SER A 608 24.64 6.04 58.67
CA SER A 608 24.22 7.44 58.99
C SER A 608 23.75 8.28 57.78
N HIS A 609 22.88 9.29 58.00
CA HIS A 609 22.30 10.22 56.98
C HIS A 609 22.10 11.68 57.51
N PRO A 610 21.90 12.71 56.65
CA PRO A 610 21.88 14.13 57.05
C PRO A 610 20.51 14.72 57.48
N GLY A 611 19.38 14.01 57.35
CA GLY A 611 18.02 14.51 57.67
C GLY A 611 16.97 14.21 56.59
N GLY A 612 15.80 14.87 56.66
CA GLY A 612 14.70 14.77 55.68
C GLY A 612 15.06 15.28 54.28
N ALA A 613 14.33 14.83 53.26
CA ALA A 613 14.63 15.12 51.86
C ALA A 613 13.36 15.42 51.05
N ALA A 614 13.45 16.36 50.10
CA ALA A 614 12.41 16.59 49.11
C ALA A 614 12.57 15.61 47.93
N PRO A 615 11.51 15.33 47.16
CA PRO A 615 11.61 14.61 45.89
C PRO A 615 12.76 15.14 45.02
N LEU A 616 13.52 14.23 44.42
CA LEU A 616 14.69 14.51 43.58
C LEU A 616 15.87 15.21 44.27
N GLN A 617 15.83 15.41 45.60
CA GLN A 617 16.95 15.97 46.36
C GLN A 617 18.06 14.92 46.59
N GLN A 618 19.33 15.27 46.36
CA GLN A 618 20.47 14.40 46.67
C GLN A 618 20.87 14.45 48.15
N ILE A 619 21.08 13.28 48.78
CA ILE A 619 21.58 13.11 50.16
C ILE A 619 22.74 12.10 50.21
N GLN A 620 23.62 12.20 51.21
CA GLN A 620 24.82 11.34 51.35
C GLN A 620 24.72 10.38 52.55
N LEU A 621 25.15 9.12 52.38
CA LEU A 621 25.12 8.03 53.36
C LEU A 621 26.52 7.44 53.59
N SER A 622 26.77 6.86 54.77
CA SER A 622 28.03 6.17 55.11
C SER A 622 27.83 5.00 56.09
N TRP A 623 28.66 3.93 55.97
CA TRP A 623 28.66 2.71 56.81
C TRP A 623 30.03 1.99 56.85
N THR A 624 30.17 0.94 57.67
CA THR A 624 31.39 0.12 57.87
C THR A 624 31.06 -1.38 57.80
N VAL A 625 31.92 -2.19 57.18
CA VAL A 625 31.79 -3.66 57.09
C VAL A 625 33.04 -4.35 57.66
N SER A 626 32.89 -5.40 58.47
CA SER A 626 33.99 -6.21 59.04
C SER A 626 33.86 -7.70 58.70
N ASN A 627 34.98 -8.44 58.69
CA ASN A 627 34.97 -9.92 58.71
C ASN A 627 35.23 -10.42 60.14
N ASP A 628 34.20 -10.89 60.83
CA ASP A 628 34.22 -11.40 62.20
C ASP A 628 34.49 -12.92 62.26
N GLY A 629 34.69 -13.57 61.10
CA GLY A 629 34.82 -15.02 60.93
C GLY A 629 36.23 -15.58 61.13
N PHE A 630 36.41 -16.88 60.89
CA PHE A 630 37.68 -17.59 61.15
C PHE A 630 38.51 -17.86 59.89
N ALA A 631 37.96 -17.61 58.70
CA ALA A 631 38.64 -17.75 57.43
C ALA A 631 38.68 -16.42 56.67
N ASN A 632 39.63 -16.32 55.74
CA ASN A 632 39.61 -15.27 54.73
C ASN A 632 38.37 -15.44 53.85
N THR A 633 37.84 -14.35 53.31
CA THR A 633 36.88 -14.44 52.21
C THR A 633 37.52 -15.21 51.05
N GLU A 634 36.84 -16.23 50.54
CA GLU A 634 37.32 -17.10 49.47
C GLU A 634 37.32 -16.41 48.09
N THR A 635 36.55 -15.33 47.99
CA THR A 635 36.60 -14.35 46.91
C THR A 635 37.12 -13.00 47.40
N GLY A 636 37.64 -12.19 46.47
CA GLY A 636 38.15 -10.84 46.73
C GLY A 636 37.23 -9.73 46.20
N SER A 637 35.96 -10.01 45.92
CA SER A 637 35.02 -9.01 45.40
C SER A 637 33.57 -9.36 45.75
N TRP A 638 32.84 -8.40 46.31
CA TRP A 638 31.39 -8.46 46.59
C TRP A 638 30.77 -7.05 46.51
N ILE A 639 29.46 -6.92 46.69
CA ILE A 639 28.72 -5.65 46.52
C ILE A 639 27.96 -5.30 47.81
N ASP A 640 28.10 -4.06 48.27
CA ASP A 640 27.20 -3.45 49.26
C ASP A 640 26.06 -2.74 48.54
N ARG A 641 24.80 -2.92 48.98
CA ARG A 641 23.63 -2.23 48.42
C ARG A 641 22.91 -1.41 49.48
N VAL A 642 22.50 -0.20 49.09
CA VAL A 642 21.61 0.68 49.86
C VAL A 642 20.20 0.56 49.29
N TYR A 643 19.20 0.36 50.13
CA TYR A 643 17.80 0.24 49.79
C TYR A 643 16.97 1.31 50.48
N LEU A 644 15.86 1.69 49.87
CA LEU A 644 14.81 2.52 50.47
C LEU A 644 13.60 1.66 50.76
N SER A 645 13.22 1.56 52.02
CA SER A 645 12.10 0.74 52.47
C SER A 645 10.97 1.59 53.04
N SER A 646 9.76 1.03 53.00
CA SER A 646 8.62 1.57 53.74
C SER A 646 8.59 1.13 55.21
N ASP A 647 9.41 0.14 55.59
CA ASP A 647 9.56 -0.34 56.95
C ASP A 647 11.03 -0.67 57.29
N ASN A 648 11.27 -1.48 58.33
CA ASN A 648 12.64 -1.79 58.78
C ASN A 648 13.10 -3.20 58.39
N ILE A 649 12.39 -3.86 57.47
CA ILE A 649 12.65 -5.21 56.99
C ILE A 649 13.11 -5.10 55.55
N LEU A 650 14.20 -5.79 55.20
CA LEU A 650 14.63 -5.91 53.82
C LEU A 650 13.80 -6.98 53.11
N ASP A 651 13.02 -6.59 52.11
CA ASP A 651 12.26 -7.52 51.26
C ASP A 651 12.30 -7.14 49.77
N GLU A 652 11.64 -7.93 48.92
CA GLU A 652 11.64 -7.75 47.46
C GLU A 652 10.97 -6.44 47.01
N SER A 653 10.26 -5.73 47.89
CA SER A 653 9.59 -4.46 47.59
C SER A 653 10.47 -3.22 47.81
N ASP A 654 11.67 -3.39 48.36
CA ASP A 654 12.58 -2.28 48.67
C ASP A 654 13.47 -1.92 47.47
N PRO A 655 13.30 -0.76 46.82
CA PRO A 655 14.16 -0.34 45.73
C PRO A 655 15.61 -0.06 46.17
N VAL A 656 16.56 -0.48 45.34
CA VAL A 656 17.98 -0.16 45.50
C VAL A 656 18.25 1.29 45.11
N LEU A 657 18.81 2.09 46.02
CA LEU A 657 19.24 3.47 45.76
C LEU A 657 20.71 3.59 45.35
N ALA A 658 21.57 2.66 45.77
CA ALA A 658 22.98 2.64 45.38
C ALA A 658 23.59 1.25 45.53
N SER A 659 24.55 0.92 44.67
CA SER A 659 25.41 -0.27 44.79
C SER A 659 26.88 0.17 44.85
N VAL A 660 27.63 -0.35 45.82
CA VAL A 660 29.04 -0.03 46.04
C VAL A 660 29.85 -1.33 46.03
N GLN A 661 30.68 -1.53 45.01
CA GLN A 661 31.54 -2.70 44.90
C GLN A 661 32.72 -2.63 45.87
N HIS A 662 32.95 -3.69 46.64
CA HIS A 662 34.18 -3.92 47.37
C HIS A 662 35.20 -4.70 46.52
N SER A 663 36.49 -4.41 46.68
CA SER A 663 37.58 -5.17 46.06
C SER A 663 38.72 -5.37 47.05
N GLY A 664 39.11 -6.63 47.23
CA GLY A 664 40.08 -7.09 48.22
C GLY A 664 39.57 -8.33 48.97
N VAL A 665 40.49 -9.18 49.41
CA VAL A 665 40.18 -10.27 50.36
C VAL A 665 40.15 -9.67 51.76
N LEU A 666 39.12 -9.97 52.56
CA LEU A 666 39.03 -9.54 53.95
C LEU A 666 39.52 -10.67 54.87
N GLU A 667 40.68 -10.48 55.49
CA GLU A 667 41.19 -11.40 56.51
C GLU A 667 40.38 -11.31 57.82
N PRO A 668 40.37 -12.36 58.66
CA PRO A 668 39.73 -12.34 59.97
C PRO A 668 40.09 -11.09 60.80
N GLY A 669 39.07 -10.34 61.23
CA GLY A 669 39.17 -9.13 62.05
C GLY A 669 39.47 -7.84 61.29
N GLN A 670 39.52 -7.84 59.95
CA GLN A 670 39.67 -6.63 59.14
C GLN A 670 38.30 -5.97 58.85
N SER A 671 38.31 -4.68 58.52
CA SER A 671 37.10 -3.90 58.17
C SER A 671 37.38 -2.81 57.13
N TYR A 672 36.35 -2.37 56.40
CA TYR A 672 36.41 -1.22 55.49
C TYR A 672 35.23 -0.24 55.69
N ASN A 673 35.42 1.02 55.31
CA ASN A 673 34.37 2.06 55.32
C ASN A 673 33.86 2.31 53.90
N SER A 674 32.57 2.58 53.78
CA SER A 674 31.88 2.83 52.52
C SER A 674 30.94 4.03 52.62
N GLN A 675 30.65 4.67 51.48
CA GLN A 675 29.75 5.81 51.38
C GLN A 675 29.05 5.84 50.02
N ALA A 676 27.83 6.38 49.98
CA ALA A 676 27.04 6.55 48.75
C ALA A 676 26.29 7.88 48.77
N THR A 677 26.16 8.52 47.60
CA THR A 677 25.21 9.64 47.42
C THR A 677 23.98 9.09 46.71
N VAL A 678 22.81 9.32 47.27
CA VAL A 678 21.53 8.82 46.75
C VAL A 678 20.60 9.99 46.45
N THR A 679 19.85 9.89 45.35
CA THR A 679 18.79 10.83 45.02
C THR A 679 17.51 10.35 45.70
N TRP A 680 16.84 11.22 46.46
CA TRP A 680 15.55 10.92 47.05
C TRP A 680 14.53 10.72 45.90
N PRO A 681 13.82 9.58 45.84
CA PRO A 681 12.93 9.29 44.71
C PRO A 681 11.83 10.33 44.52
N ASP A 682 11.38 10.47 43.26
CA ASP A 682 10.19 11.24 42.93
C ASP A 682 8.90 10.45 43.25
N ASN A 683 7.74 11.11 43.32
CA ASN A 683 6.42 10.49 43.52
C ASN A 683 6.25 9.67 44.82
N ILE A 684 7.04 9.93 45.87
CA ILE A 684 6.90 9.27 47.18
C ILE A 684 6.52 10.27 48.27
N SER A 685 5.64 9.86 49.19
CA SER A 685 5.20 10.67 50.33
C SER A 685 5.36 9.92 51.67
N GLY A 686 5.50 10.67 52.77
CA GLY A 686 5.62 10.12 54.13
C GLY A 686 7.05 9.74 54.54
N GLU A 687 7.17 8.91 55.58
CA GLU A 687 8.46 8.44 56.11
C GLU A 687 8.98 7.22 55.34
N ARG A 688 10.30 7.11 55.16
CA ARG A 688 10.99 5.97 54.53
C ARG A 688 12.26 5.59 55.27
N THR A 689 12.53 4.31 55.39
CA THR A 689 13.72 3.78 56.05
C THR A 689 14.83 3.51 55.04
N LEU A 690 16.09 3.74 55.43
CA LEU A 690 17.24 3.34 54.61
C LEU A 690 17.88 2.08 55.19
N ILE A 691 18.10 1.08 54.34
CA ILE A 691 18.65 -0.23 54.68
C ILE A 691 19.95 -0.45 53.89
N VAL A 692 20.96 -1.09 54.48
CA VAL A 692 22.18 -1.52 53.77
C VAL A 692 22.37 -3.02 53.93
N LYS A 693 22.59 -3.75 52.81
CA LYS A 693 23.02 -5.16 52.78
C LYS A 693 24.45 -5.25 52.21
N THR A 694 25.36 -5.93 52.92
CA THR A 694 26.71 -6.26 52.46
C THR A 694 26.67 -7.68 51.90
N ASP A 695 27.62 -7.97 51.03
CA ASP A 695 27.61 -9.16 50.17
C ASP A 695 26.22 -9.45 49.57
N ALA A 696 25.66 -8.44 48.91
CA ALA A 696 24.25 -8.47 48.51
C ALA A 696 23.89 -9.63 47.55
N ASN A 697 24.88 -10.24 46.89
CA ASN A 697 24.74 -11.36 45.96
C ASN A 697 25.20 -12.71 46.55
N ASP A 698 25.46 -12.78 47.86
CA ASP A 698 25.90 -13.97 48.58
C ASP A 698 27.16 -14.59 47.92
N ALA A 699 28.13 -13.74 47.56
CA ALA A 699 29.35 -14.11 46.85
C ALA A 699 30.46 -14.63 47.79
N VAL A 700 30.35 -14.37 49.09
CA VAL A 700 31.22 -14.89 50.15
C VAL A 700 30.46 -15.97 50.91
N PHE A 701 31.03 -17.16 51.07
CA PHE A 701 30.41 -18.26 51.79
C PHE A 701 30.57 -18.10 53.30
N GLU A 702 29.48 -17.71 53.97
CA GLU A 702 29.45 -17.44 55.42
C GLU A 702 28.67 -18.50 56.23
N HIS A 703 28.04 -19.45 55.55
CA HIS A 703 27.31 -20.59 56.12
C HIS A 703 26.21 -20.19 57.11
N ILE A 704 26.46 -20.24 58.43
CA ILE A 704 25.46 -19.89 59.47
C ILE A 704 25.55 -18.42 59.89
N PHE A 705 26.50 -17.67 59.34
CA PHE A 705 26.81 -16.31 59.77
C PHE A 705 26.08 -15.21 59.00
N GLU A 706 25.21 -15.55 58.04
CA GLU A 706 24.43 -14.61 57.17
C GLU A 706 23.51 -13.58 57.88
N THR A 707 23.41 -13.59 59.20
CA THR A 707 22.35 -12.87 59.94
C THR A 707 22.66 -11.41 60.27
N ASN A 708 23.91 -10.99 60.10
CA ASN A 708 24.44 -9.64 60.39
C ASN A 708 24.86 -8.88 59.12
N ASN A 709 24.50 -9.41 57.95
CA ASN A 709 24.74 -8.80 56.65
C ASN A 709 23.80 -7.64 56.29
N VAL A 710 22.83 -7.30 57.16
CA VAL A 710 21.83 -6.23 56.92
C VAL A 710 21.71 -5.30 58.13
N THR A 711 21.65 -3.99 57.89
CA THR A 711 21.37 -2.96 58.92
C THR A 711 20.43 -1.86 58.39
N HIS A 712 19.74 -1.14 59.28
CA HIS A 712 18.85 -0.03 58.93
C HIS A 712 19.02 1.16 59.90
N ILE A 713 18.51 2.33 59.52
CA ILE A 713 18.49 3.56 60.34
C ILE A 713 17.08 4.11 60.55
N ASP A 714 16.90 5.10 61.43
CA ASP A 714 15.62 5.79 61.66
C ASP A 714 15.01 6.35 60.35
N PRO A 715 13.66 6.38 60.22
CA PRO A 715 13.01 6.85 59.00
C PRO A 715 13.30 8.32 58.66
N VAL A 716 13.45 8.58 57.37
CA VAL A 716 13.63 9.88 56.73
C VAL A 716 12.28 10.38 56.22
N MET A 717 11.90 11.62 56.54
CA MET A 717 10.64 12.24 56.10
C MET A 717 10.78 12.87 54.71
N THR A 718 9.84 12.55 53.80
CA THR A 718 9.72 13.24 52.51
C THR A 718 9.01 14.59 52.65
N LEU A 719 9.61 15.66 52.13
CA LEU A 719 9.07 17.03 52.14
C LEU A 719 8.57 17.43 50.74
N LEU A 720 7.26 17.61 50.55
CA LEU A 720 6.64 17.86 49.22
C LEU A 720 6.51 19.36 48.87
N PRO A 721 6.67 19.76 47.59
CA PRO A 721 6.31 21.08 47.05
C PRO A 721 4.78 21.25 46.82
N ASP A 722 4.32 22.49 46.63
CA ASP A 722 2.91 22.87 46.33
C ASP A 722 2.89 24.21 45.55
N LEU A 723 2.78 24.18 44.21
CA LEU A 723 2.83 25.29 43.27
C LEU A 723 1.45 25.89 43.03
N VAL A 724 1.21 27.07 43.60
CA VAL A 724 -0.10 27.73 43.53
C VAL A 724 -0.03 28.99 42.68
N PRO A 725 -0.91 29.19 41.68
CA PRO A 725 -1.09 30.49 41.06
C PRO A 725 -1.78 31.45 42.04
N ILE A 726 -1.12 32.56 42.36
CA ILE A 726 -1.61 33.53 43.36
C ILE A 726 -2.09 34.85 42.76
N ALA A 727 -1.78 35.13 41.49
CA ALA A 727 -2.28 36.30 40.77
C ALA A 727 -2.35 36.05 39.25
N LEU A 728 -3.40 36.56 38.59
CA LEU A 728 -3.57 36.59 37.14
C LEU A 728 -4.29 37.88 36.73
N SER A 729 -3.77 38.60 35.73
CA SER A 729 -4.36 39.81 35.18
C SER A 729 -4.09 39.95 33.68
N ALA A 730 -4.92 40.73 32.99
CA ALA A 730 -4.84 40.95 31.55
C ALA A 730 -5.44 42.31 31.16
N ASP A 731 -5.10 42.77 29.96
CA ASP A 731 -5.79 43.91 29.35
C ASP A 731 -7.30 43.62 29.18
N ALA A 732 -8.15 44.63 29.42
CA ALA A 732 -9.60 44.48 29.45
C ALA A 732 -10.24 44.12 28.07
N GLY A 733 -9.47 44.18 26.99
CA GLY A 733 -9.93 43.79 25.67
C GLY A 733 -8.79 43.66 24.65
N GLY A 734 -9.06 42.93 23.59
CA GLY A 734 -8.11 42.65 22.51
C GLY A 734 -8.81 42.40 21.19
N MET A 735 -8.04 42.34 20.11
CA MET A 735 -8.57 41.99 18.79
C MET A 735 -8.10 40.60 18.40
N SER A 736 -8.98 39.82 17.77
CA SER A 736 -8.62 38.51 17.23
C SER A 736 -7.47 38.64 16.22
N GLY A 737 -6.45 37.80 16.35
CA GLY A 737 -5.20 37.88 15.59
C GLY A 737 -4.16 38.86 16.15
N ALA A 738 -4.50 39.67 17.17
CA ALA A 738 -3.58 40.61 17.81
C ALA A 738 -3.09 40.08 19.18
N PRO A 739 -1.91 40.53 19.66
CA PRO A 739 -1.43 40.20 21.00
C PRO A 739 -2.31 40.80 22.11
N LEU A 740 -2.52 40.03 23.17
CA LEU A 740 -3.13 40.41 24.44
C LEU A 740 -2.06 40.37 25.53
N HIS A 741 -1.92 41.47 26.28
CA HIS A 741 -0.98 41.54 27.39
C HIS A 741 -1.51 40.82 28.64
N LEU A 742 -0.69 39.97 29.25
CA LEU A 742 -1.00 39.13 30.41
C LEU A 742 0.10 39.25 31.48
N GLU A 743 -0.29 39.27 32.76
CA GLU A 743 0.63 39.16 33.90
C GLU A 743 0.12 38.14 34.94
N TRP A 744 0.99 37.28 35.47
CA TRP A 744 0.63 36.32 36.53
C TRP A 744 1.77 36.01 37.50
N THR A 745 1.46 35.39 38.64
CA THR A 745 2.42 35.02 39.70
C THR A 745 2.12 33.65 40.28
N ILE A 746 3.16 32.82 40.48
CA ILE A 746 3.11 31.47 41.07
C ILE A 746 3.99 31.42 42.33
N GLU A 747 3.57 30.71 43.37
CA GLU A 747 4.30 30.50 44.63
C GLU A 747 4.37 29.02 45.02
N ASN A 748 5.53 28.55 45.50
CA ASN A 748 5.62 27.24 46.15
C ASN A 748 5.24 27.36 47.64
N GLN A 749 4.05 26.92 48.01
CA GLN A 749 3.51 26.93 49.38
C GLN A 749 3.83 25.64 50.16
N GLY A 750 4.53 24.69 49.55
CA GLY A 750 4.90 23.39 50.14
C GLY A 750 6.08 23.46 51.10
N ALA A 751 6.29 22.38 51.86
CA ALA A 751 7.41 22.27 52.81
C ALA A 751 8.73 21.82 52.13
N GLY A 752 8.63 21.22 50.95
CA GLY A 752 9.73 20.84 50.07
C GLY A 752 10.01 21.88 48.99
N GLY A 753 11.24 21.92 48.49
CA GLY A 753 11.53 22.64 47.26
C GLY A 753 11.00 21.86 46.06
N ALA A 754 10.50 22.57 45.04
CA ALA A 754 10.24 21.99 43.74
C ALA A 754 11.59 21.83 43.03
N PHE A 755 12.12 20.60 43.01
CA PHE A 755 13.37 20.22 42.35
C PHE A 755 13.02 19.34 41.13
N GLY A 756 13.69 19.52 39.99
CA GLY A 756 13.35 18.85 38.72
C GLY A 756 14.02 19.54 37.53
N ASP A 757 13.55 19.32 36.29
CA ASP A 757 14.10 19.97 35.07
C ASP A 757 13.33 21.24 34.66
N TRP A 758 11.99 21.19 34.59
CA TRP A 758 11.11 22.34 34.28
C TRP A 758 9.61 22.02 34.42
N TRP A 759 8.77 23.05 34.64
CA TRP A 759 7.30 22.99 34.55
C TRP A 759 6.75 24.10 33.62
N THR A 760 5.46 24.07 33.30
CA THR A 760 4.83 25.04 32.38
C THR A 760 3.65 25.80 32.97
N ASP A 761 3.54 27.08 32.65
CA ASP A 761 2.34 27.88 32.91
C ASP A 761 1.55 28.03 31.60
N ALA A 762 0.25 27.72 31.60
CA ALA A 762 -0.61 27.85 30.43
C ALA A 762 -1.84 28.74 30.72
N VAL A 763 -2.16 29.63 29.79
CA VAL A 763 -3.32 30.53 29.89
C VAL A 763 -4.34 30.18 28.80
N TYR A 764 -5.61 30.03 29.19
CA TYR A 764 -6.72 29.68 28.32
C TYR A 764 -7.80 30.75 28.35
N ILE A 765 -8.51 30.94 27.23
CA ILE A 765 -9.77 31.69 27.18
C ILE A 765 -10.97 30.75 27.10
N SER A 766 -12.04 31.08 27.83
CA SER A 766 -13.32 30.37 27.78
C SER A 766 -14.48 31.34 28.00
N GLN A 767 -15.64 31.09 27.38
CA GLN A 767 -16.85 31.88 27.65
C GLN A 767 -17.50 31.54 29.00
N GLN A 768 -17.02 30.50 29.68
CA GLN A 768 -17.53 30.02 30.95
C GLN A 768 -16.59 30.37 32.12
N GLN A 769 -17.18 30.64 33.29
CA GLN A 769 -16.45 30.84 34.55
C GLN A 769 -15.88 29.54 35.13
N ILE A 770 -16.54 28.41 34.85
CA ILE A 770 -16.05 27.08 35.21
C ILE A 770 -15.50 26.48 33.91
N VAL A 771 -14.19 26.31 33.84
CA VAL A 771 -13.52 25.86 32.61
C VAL A 771 -13.49 24.34 32.53
N ASN A 772 -13.93 23.82 31.38
CA ASN A 772 -13.52 22.52 30.92
C ASN A 772 -12.29 22.75 30.01
N LEU A 773 -11.10 22.38 30.48
CA LEU A 773 -9.85 22.65 29.76
C LEU A 773 -9.77 21.96 28.39
N GLY A 774 -10.55 20.89 28.15
CA GLY A 774 -10.66 20.25 26.84
C GLY A 774 -11.49 21.04 25.81
N GLU A 775 -12.27 22.03 26.25
CA GLU A 775 -13.11 22.90 25.40
C GLU A 775 -12.63 24.36 25.41
N ALA A 776 -11.65 24.69 26.24
CA ALA A 776 -11.05 26.01 26.34
C ALA A 776 -9.99 26.21 25.26
N VAL A 777 -9.79 27.46 24.85
CA VAL A 777 -8.84 27.80 23.79
C VAL A 777 -7.55 28.29 24.44
N ALA A 778 -6.45 27.59 24.22
CA ALA A 778 -5.14 28.01 24.70
C ALA A 778 -4.71 29.31 24.01
N LEU A 779 -4.20 30.26 24.79
CA LEU A 779 -3.55 31.46 24.28
C LEU A 779 -2.05 31.17 24.17
N GLY A 780 -1.56 31.05 22.93
CA GLY A 780 -0.14 30.83 22.63
C GLY A 780 0.40 29.46 23.07
N THR A 781 1.73 29.31 23.01
CA THR A 781 2.44 28.14 23.52
C THR A 781 2.65 28.25 25.04
N PRO A 782 2.54 27.16 25.82
CA PRO A 782 2.79 27.18 27.26
C PRO A 782 4.17 27.74 27.63
N PHE A 783 4.25 28.50 28.73
CA PHE A 783 5.45 29.17 29.21
C PHE A 783 6.32 28.22 30.05
N VAL A 784 7.46 27.76 29.52
CA VAL A 784 8.37 26.81 30.21
C VAL A 784 9.28 27.51 31.24
N ARG A 785 9.43 26.91 32.43
CA ARG A 785 10.17 27.46 33.58
C ARG A 785 11.25 26.47 34.07
N GLN A 786 12.53 26.88 34.08
CA GLN A 786 13.69 26.07 34.54
C GLN A 786 14.00 26.19 36.05
N PRO A 787 14.71 25.21 36.68
CA PRO A 787 14.15 24.53 37.83
C PRO A 787 14.85 24.86 39.14
N SER A 788 14.14 25.58 39.98
CA SER A 788 14.04 25.29 41.41
C SER A 788 13.21 26.40 42.02
N LEU A 789 12.15 26.02 42.72
CA LEU A 789 11.42 26.94 43.56
C LEU A 789 11.48 26.40 44.97
N ALA A 790 12.38 26.97 45.79
CA ALA A 790 12.47 26.62 47.19
C ALA A 790 11.10 26.82 47.88
N ALA A 791 10.86 26.05 48.94
CA ALA A 791 9.68 26.22 49.80
C ALA A 791 9.50 27.70 50.20
N GLY A 792 8.33 28.26 49.95
CA GLY A 792 7.95 29.64 50.24
C GLY A 792 8.44 30.71 49.24
N ALA A 793 9.01 30.33 48.10
CA ALA A 793 9.45 31.27 47.05
C ALA A 793 8.39 31.45 45.95
N SER A 794 8.37 32.60 45.29
CA SER A 794 7.44 32.92 44.19
C SER A 794 8.12 33.57 42.98
N TYR A 795 7.43 33.59 41.84
CA TYR A 795 7.86 34.28 40.61
C TYR A 795 6.67 34.87 39.82
N SER A 796 6.93 35.89 39.01
CA SER A 796 5.93 36.55 38.16
C SER A 796 6.35 36.59 36.68
N ILE A 797 5.37 36.52 35.78
CA ILE A 797 5.54 36.59 34.32
C ILE A 797 4.70 37.73 33.76
N SER A 798 5.22 38.43 32.74
CA SER A 798 4.54 39.45 31.93
C SER A 798 4.79 39.13 30.45
N ALA A 799 3.74 38.95 29.66
CA ALA A 799 3.83 38.47 28.28
C ALA A 799 2.71 38.98 27.37
N ASP A 800 3.04 39.18 26.08
CA ASP A 800 2.08 39.48 25.01
C ASP A 800 1.75 38.22 24.23
N VAL A 801 0.48 37.81 24.19
CA VAL A 801 0.06 36.53 23.61
C VAL A 801 -1.00 36.72 22.53
N ALA A 802 -0.77 36.19 21.33
CA ALA A 802 -1.70 36.33 20.23
C ALA A 802 -3.05 35.65 20.50
N ILE A 803 -4.13 36.40 20.33
CA ILE A 803 -5.49 35.86 20.30
C ILE A 803 -5.67 35.14 18.95
N PRO A 804 -6.16 33.89 18.89
CA PRO A 804 -6.40 33.22 17.62
C PRO A 804 -7.40 33.97 16.71
N ASN A 805 -7.27 33.80 15.38
CA ASN A 805 -8.15 34.43 14.39
C ASN A 805 -9.60 33.91 14.48
N GLY A 806 -10.59 34.77 14.22
CA GLY A 806 -12.03 34.45 14.21
C GLY A 806 -12.75 34.47 15.57
N TYR A 807 -12.06 34.70 16.68
CA TYR A 807 -12.69 34.73 18.02
C TYR A 807 -13.32 36.10 18.32
N VAL A 808 -14.57 36.10 18.79
CA VAL A 808 -15.30 37.31 19.18
C VAL A 808 -16.16 37.05 20.41
N GLY A 809 -16.35 38.07 21.24
CA GLY A 809 -17.19 38.01 22.43
C GLY A 809 -16.42 38.21 23.74
N THR A 810 -17.07 37.91 24.86
CA THR A 810 -16.53 38.09 26.21
C THR A 810 -16.01 36.75 26.73
N TYR A 811 -14.76 36.72 27.18
CA TYR A 811 -14.08 35.52 27.66
C TYR A 811 -13.51 35.72 29.07
N TYR A 812 -13.45 34.63 29.83
CA TYR A 812 -12.70 34.48 31.07
C TYR A 812 -11.32 33.91 30.77
N LEU A 813 -10.32 34.32 31.54
CA LEU A 813 -8.98 33.74 31.49
C LEU A 813 -8.78 32.71 32.60
N HIS A 814 -8.17 31.59 32.25
CA HIS A 814 -7.84 30.51 33.17
C HIS A 814 -6.34 30.24 33.09
N LEU A 815 -5.64 30.35 34.20
CA LEU A 815 -4.22 30.03 34.34
C LEU A 815 -4.08 28.66 34.99
N VAL A 816 -3.24 27.82 34.42
CA VAL A 816 -2.83 26.54 34.99
C VAL A 816 -1.32 26.59 35.16
N THR A 817 -0.83 26.52 36.40
CA THR A 817 0.60 26.28 36.68
C THR A 817 0.86 24.78 36.66
N ASP A 818 2.07 24.41 36.29
CA ASP A 818 2.41 23.04 35.96
C ASP A 818 1.36 22.35 35.07
N ALA A 819 0.98 23.00 33.97
CA ALA A 819 -0.06 22.52 33.04
C ALA A 819 0.27 21.15 32.40
N THR A 820 1.52 20.69 32.53
CA THR A 820 2.01 19.38 32.10
C THR A 820 2.09 18.34 33.22
N ASN A 821 1.73 18.69 34.45
CA ASN A 821 1.72 17.83 35.64
C ASN A 821 3.06 17.13 35.90
N ARG A 822 4.16 17.90 35.86
CA ARG A 822 5.55 17.45 35.96
C ARG A 822 6.15 17.55 37.36
N ILE A 823 5.63 18.40 38.24
CA ILE A 823 6.09 18.49 39.63
C ILE A 823 5.12 17.68 40.47
N PHE A 824 5.64 16.71 41.24
CA PHE A 824 4.80 15.92 42.12
C PHE A 824 4.46 16.68 43.41
N GLU A 825 3.19 17.05 43.55
CA GLU A 825 2.67 17.85 44.68
C GLU A 825 1.64 17.07 45.54
N ASP A 826 1.37 15.81 45.19
CA ASP A 826 0.37 14.92 45.81
C ASP A 826 -1.03 15.55 45.85
N LEU A 827 -1.50 15.99 47.02
CA LEU A 827 -2.79 16.68 47.17
C LEU A 827 -2.73 18.16 46.73
N GLY A 828 -1.54 18.70 46.45
CA GLY A 828 -1.29 20.07 45.99
C GLY A 828 -1.87 20.36 44.60
N ASP A 829 -1.84 19.38 43.69
CA ASP A 829 -2.28 19.52 42.28
C ASP A 829 -3.71 20.11 42.12
N ALA A 830 -4.55 19.95 43.14
CA ALA A 830 -5.92 20.45 43.14
C ALA A 830 -6.01 21.99 43.10
N ASN A 831 -4.96 22.72 43.44
CA ASN A 831 -4.93 24.18 43.49
C ASN A 831 -4.13 24.83 42.36
N ASN A 832 -3.66 24.05 41.37
CA ASN A 832 -2.81 24.50 40.26
C ASN A 832 -3.55 25.37 39.22
N GLN A 833 -4.79 25.75 39.49
CA GLN A 833 -5.65 26.48 38.56
C GLN A 833 -6.19 27.77 39.19
N MET A 834 -6.16 28.85 38.41
CA MET A 834 -6.73 30.15 38.80
C MET A 834 -7.58 30.74 37.69
N LEU A 835 -8.79 31.18 38.03
CA LEU A 835 -9.67 31.99 37.18
C LEU A 835 -9.35 33.47 37.38
N ASN A 836 -9.26 34.24 36.30
CA ASN A 836 -9.35 35.69 36.36
C ASN A 836 -10.82 36.12 36.48
N GLU A 837 -11.18 36.81 37.57
CA GLU A 837 -12.55 37.32 37.78
C GLU A 837 -12.93 38.42 36.77
N ALA A 838 -11.94 39.12 36.20
CA ALA A 838 -12.15 40.10 35.15
C ALA A 838 -12.27 39.43 33.77
N VAL A 839 -13.27 39.83 32.99
CA VAL A 839 -13.47 39.35 31.62
C VAL A 839 -12.66 40.15 30.61
N VAL A 840 -12.21 39.48 29.56
CA VAL A 840 -11.56 40.07 28.38
C VAL A 840 -12.56 40.14 27.24
N SER A 841 -12.76 41.34 26.67
CA SER A 841 -13.62 41.53 25.50
C SER A 841 -12.82 41.43 24.20
N ILE A 842 -13.10 40.43 23.38
CA ILE A 842 -12.42 40.19 22.10
C ILE A 842 -13.32 40.66 20.94
N THR A 843 -12.77 41.50 20.06
CA THR A 843 -13.41 41.93 18.81
C THR A 843 -12.68 41.37 17.60
N LEU A 844 -13.37 41.20 16.46
CA LEU A 844 -12.70 40.83 15.21
C LEU A 844 -11.77 41.97 14.75
N SER A 845 -10.54 41.62 14.36
CA SER A 845 -9.67 42.53 13.61
C SER A 845 -10.22 42.75 12.20
N ALA A 846 -9.84 43.85 11.56
CA ALA A 846 -10.08 44.01 10.12
C ALA A 846 -9.28 42.95 9.34
N TRP A 847 -9.90 42.29 8.37
CA TRP A 847 -9.29 41.20 7.59
C TRP A 847 -9.03 41.60 6.12
N PRO A 848 -7.99 41.05 5.48
CA PRO A 848 -7.76 41.16 4.03
C PRO A 848 -8.87 40.50 3.21
N ASN A 849 -9.02 40.90 1.95
CA ASN A 849 -9.78 40.17 0.91
C ASN A 849 -8.98 40.26 -0.41
N LEU A 850 -8.25 39.22 -0.76
CA LEU A 850 -7.51 39.01 -1.99
C LEU A 850 -8.44 38.62 -3.13
N GLN A 851 -8.77 39.60 -3.96
CA GLN A 851 -9.59 39.39 -5.14
C GLN A 851 -8.75 39.54 -6.42
N PRO A 852 -8.66 38.51 -7.29
CA PRO A 852 -8.01 38.68 -8.58
C PRO A 852 -8.82 39.64 -9.46
N ALA A 853 -8.21 40.74 -9.87
CA ALA A 853 -8.88 41.86 -10.53
C ALA A 853 -8.72 41.84 -12.06
N GLN A 854 -7.59 41.36 -12.57
CA GLN A 854 -7.33 41.33 -14.01
C GLN A 854 -6.42 40.16 -14.39
N ILE A 855 -6.68 39.56 -15.56
CA ILE A 855 -5.76 38.65 -16.24
C ILE A 855 -5.68 39.03 -17.73
N SER A 856 -4.47 39.12 -18.27
CA SER A 856 -4.23 39.49 -19.66
C SER A 856 -3.12 38.65 -20.26
N VAL A 857 -3.26 38.33 -21.55
CA VAL A 857 -2.28 37.57 -22.32
C VAL A 857 -1.63 38.51 -23.33
N LEU A 858 -0.31 38.71 -23.20
CA LEU A 858 0.43 39.75 -23.93
C LEU A 858 0.76 39.33 -25.38
N ASN A 859 0.83 38.02 -25.65
CA ASN A 859 1.25 37.46 -26.92
C ASN A 859 0.14 36.72 -27.69
N LEU A 860 -1.12 37.11 -27.50
CA LEU A 860 -2.34 36.52 -28.08
C LEU A 860 -2.24 36.15 -29.58
N ASN A 861 -1.70 37.06 -30.39
CA ASN A 861 -1.66 36.92 -31.86
C ASN A 861 -0.55 35.98 -32.37
N SER A 862 0.27 35.43 -31.46
CA SER A 862 1.38 34.54 -31.75
C SER A 862 1.35 33.25 -30.91
N LEU A 863 0.23 32.96 -30.24
CA LEU A 863 0.03 31.74 -29.45
C LEU A 863 -0.04 30.52 -30.37
N ALA A 864 1.07 29.80 -30.45
CA ALA A 864 1.15 28.43 -30.91
C ALA A 864 1.55 27.58 -29.69
N ALA A 865 1.31 26.27 -29.71
CA ALA A 865 1.62 25.38 -28.58
C ALA A 865 3.11 25.39 -28.12
N VAL A 866 4.00 26.05 -28.86
CA VAL A 866 5.45 26.17 -28.59
C VAL A 866 5.90 27.57 -28.15
N THR A 867 5.06 28.60 -28.29
CA THR A 867 5.35 29.91 -27.73
C THR A 867 4.79 29.95 -26.30
N PRO A 868 5.63 30.19 -25.28
CA PRO A 868 5.13 30.25 -23.92
C PRO A 868 4.11 31.37 -23.80
N ILE A 869 3.00 31.10 -23.11
CA ILE A 869 1.96 32.10 -22.89
C ILE A 869 2.50 33.15 -21.91
N GLU A 870 2.50 34.42 -22.33
CA GLU A 870 2.96 35.54 -21.52
C GLU A 870 1.75 36.17 -20.83
N ILE A 871 1.66 35.98 -19.52
CA ILE A 871 0.52 36.36 -18.70
C ILE A 871 0.91 37.53 -17.79
N LEU A 872 0.10 38.57 -17.80
CA LEU A 872 0.14 39.65 -16.81
C LEU A 872 -1.20 39.65 -16.06
N TYR A 873 -1.15 39.45 -14.75
CA TYR A 873 -2.34 39.48 -13.89
C TYR A 873 -2.17 40.45 -12.71
N ARG A 874 -3.30 40.88 -12.14
CA ARG A 874 -3.39 41.77 -10.98
C ARG A 874 -4.34 41.19 -9.93
N VAL A 875 -3.94 41.24 -8.67
CA VAL A 875 -4.75 40.86 -7.49
C VAL A 875 -4.80 42.05 -6.55
N ASP A 876 -5.99 42.32 -6.02
CA ASP A 876 -6.29 43.44 -5.15
C ASP A 876 -6.60 42.92 -3.76
N ASN A 877 -6.10 43.58 -2.72
CA ASN A 877 -6.66 43.44 -1.38
C ASN A 877 -7.82 44.44 -1.21
N VAL A 878 -9.05 44.00 -1.48
CA VAL A 878 -10.27 44.82 -1.33
C VAL A 878 -10.80 44.82 0.11
N GLY A 879 -10.15 44.07 1.02
CA GLY A 879 -10.50 43.99 2.44
C GLY A 879 -10.05 45.22 3.23
N ALA A 880 -10.61 45.36 4.43
CA ALA A 880 -10.28 46.46 5.34
C ALA A 880 -9.00 46.21 6.16
N GLY A 881 -8.48 44.97 6.18
CA GLY A 881 -7.23 44.58 6.82
C GLY A 881 -6.07 44.45 5.83
N GLY A 882 -4.85 44.72 6.29
CA GLY A 882 -3.63 44.50 5.51
C GLY A 882 -3.01 43.13 5.79
N ILE A 883 -2.28 42.60 4.81
CA ILE A 883 -1.47 41.39 4.96
C ILE A 883 -0.10 41.80 5.51
N PRO A 884 0.40 41.20 6.61
CA PRO A 884 1.72 41.48 7.16
C PRO A 884 2.88 41.02 6.27
N GLN A 885 4.07 41.59 6.48
CA GLN A 885 5.27 41.26 5.70
C GLN A 885 5.67 39.78 5.75
N GLU A 886 5.45 39.12 6.89
CA GLU A 886 5.86 37.73 7.13
C GLU A 886 4.85 36.71 6.58
N THR A 887 3.70 37.16 6.08
CA THR A 887 2.68 36.27 5.51
C THR A 887 3.04 35.91 4.06
N SER A 888 2.90 34.64 3.72
CA SER A 888 3.09 34.12 2.36
C SER A 888 1.84 33.38 1.87
N TRP A 889 1.59 33.44 0.57
CA TRP A 889 0.46 32.77 -0.10
C TRP A 889 0.84 32.40 -1.53
N ASN A 890 0.03 31.55 -2.16
CA ASN A 890 0.33 31.00 -3.48
C ASN A 890 -0.72 31.42 -4.51
N ASP A 891 -0.26 31.99 -5.62
CA ASP A 891 -1.09 32.22 -6.81
C ASP A 891 -0.86 31.09 -7.81
N ARG A 892 -1.94 30.53 -8.37
CA ARG A 892 -1.85 29.46 -9.37
C ARG A 892 -2.67 29.75 -10.62
N LEU A 893 -2.04 29.48 -11.76
CA LEU A 893 -2.66 29.62 -13.08
C LEU A 893 -3.02 28.27 -13.66
N TYR A 894 -4.20 28.19 -14.27
CA TYR A 894 -4.73 27.03 -14.95
C TYR A 894 -5.22 27.38 -16.35
N VAL A 895 -5.34 26.39 -17.22
CA VAL A 895 -5.95 26.49 -18.55
C VAL A 895 -7.00 25.39 -18.74
N SER A 896 -8.17 25.74 -19.28
CA SER A 896 -9.23 24.76 -19.58
C SER A 896 -10.08 25.17 -20.79
N ASN A 897 -10.89 24.25 -21.33
CA ASN A 897 -11.85 24.55 -22.42
C ASN A 897 -13.16 25.17 -21.88
N SER A 898 -13.27 25.40 -20.57
CA SER A 898 -14.46 25.91 -19.90
C SER A 898 -14.25 27.35 -19.41
N PRO A 899 -15.23 28.26 -19.57
CA PRO A 899 -15.17 29.59 -18.96
C PRO A 899 -15.35 29.55 -17.44
N VAL A 900 -15.83 28.44 -16.88
CA VAL A 900 -16.02 28.22 -15.44
C VAL A 900 -14.86 27.36 -14.92
N PHE A 901 -14.16 27.85 -13.90
CA PHE A 901 -13.05 27.13 -13.29
C PHE A 901 -13.54 25.86 -12.58
N ASN A 902 -12.92 24.73 -12.90
CA ASN A 902 -13.05 23.47 -12.18
C ASN A 902 -11.66 22.84 -12.09
N VAL A 903 -11.12 22.74 -10.88
CA VAL A 903 -9.74 22.26 -10.63
C VAL A 903 -9.49 20.84 -11.17
N ALA A 904 -10.50 19.97 -11.21
CA ALA A 904 -10.35 18.60 -11.71
C ALA A 904 -10.31 18.50 -13.25
N LEU A 905 -10.81 19.52 -13.94
CA LEU A 905 -10.90 19.56 -15.41
C LEU A 905 -9.91 20.55 -16.04
N ALA A 906 -9.26 21.39 -15.23
CA ALA A 906 -8.33 22.42 -15.69
C ALA A 906 -6.88 21.94 -15.57
N ASN A 907 -6.08 22.18 -16.61
CA ASN A 907 -4.66 21.85 -16.61
C ASN A 907 -3.86 22.95 -15.90
N PRO A 908 -3.03 22.65 -14.89
CA PRO A 908 -2.21 23.66 -14.23
C PRO A 908 -1.08 24.12 -15.14
N LEU A 909 -0.83 25.44 -15.18
CA LEU A 909 0.31 26.04 -15.88
C LEU A 909 1.51 26.27 -14.96
N GLY A 910 1.26 26.74 -13.73
CA GLY A 910 2.30 26.96 -12.74
C GLY A 910 1.81 27.70 -11.50
N THR A 911 2.62 27.65 -10.43
CA THR A 911 2.34 28.27 -9.12
C THR A 911 3.42 29.31 -8.84
N ILE A 912 3.02 30.44 -8.27
CA ILE A 912 3.89 31.57 -7.93
C ILE A 912 3.70 31.85 -6.44
N ASN A 913 4.78 31.70 -5.68
CA ASN A 913 4.76 31.99 -4.25
C ASN A 913 4.93 33.50 -4.05
N ARG A 914 4.09 34.06 -3.19
CA ARG A 914 4.09 35.48 -2.81
C ARG A 914 4.41 35.59 -1.34
N THR A 915 5.15 36.64 -1.00
CA THR A 915 5.52 36.99 0.37
C THR A 915 5.63 38.50 0.43
N GLY A 916 5.19 39.09 1.53
CA GLY A 916 5.33 40.51 1.76
C GLY A 916 4.02 41.20 2.10
N PRO A 917 4.11 42.46 2.55
CA PRO A 917 2.94 43.15 3.04
C PRO A 917 2.06 43.57 1.87
N LEU A 918 0.74 43.50 2.07
CA LEU A 918 -0.25 44.04 1.16
C LEU A 918 -1.28 44.82 1.96
N ASP A 919 -1.10 46.14 2.01
CA ASP A 919 -1.99 47.04 2.75
C ASP A 919 -3.45 46.90 2.29
N ALA A 920 -4.39 47.29 3.16
CA ALA A 920 -5.81 47.37 2.81
C ALA A 920 -6.01 48.33 1.61
N GLY A 921 -6.69 47.87 0.56
CA GLY A 921 -6.85 48.58 -0.71
C GLY A 921 -5.61 48.57 -1.61
N GLY A 922 -4.53 47.89 -1.21
CA GLY A 922 -3.34 47.69 -2.04
C GLY A 922 -3.56 46.65 -3.13
N ASP A 923 -2.67 46.62 -4.13
CA ASP A 923 -2.69 45.61 -5.18
C ASP A 923 -1.28 45.23 -5.60
N TYR A 924 -1.18 44.13 -6.33
CA TYR A 924 0.04 43.75 -7.02
C TYR A 924 -0.26 43.26 -8.42
N SER A 925 0.71 43.46 -9.31
CA SER A 925 0.73 42.85 -10.63
C SER A 925 1.88 41.86 -10.76
N GLN A 926 1.64 40.75 -11.45
CA GLN A 926 2.63 39.71 -11.68
C GLN A 926 2.69 39.37 -13.16
N TYR A 927 3.91 39.42 -13.69
CA TYR A 927 4.23 38.89 -15.02
C TYR A 927 4.73 37.45 -14.88
N SER A 928 4.28 36.56 -15.75
CA SER A 928 4.77 35.17 -15.81
C SER A 928 4.66 34.61 -17.21
N SER A 929 5.56 33.68 -17.53
CA SER A 929 5.62 33.01 -18.82
C SER A 929 5.61 31.51 -18.57
N PHE A 930 4.64 30.80 -19.16
CA PHE A 930 4.47 29.35 -18.98
C PHE A 930 4.40 28.66 -20.34
N PRO A 931 4.98 27.45 -20.51
CA PRO A 931 4.70 26.65 -21.69
C PRO A 931 3.21 26.27 -21.72
N LEU A 932 2.61 26.28 -22.90
CA LEU A 932 1.26 25.74 -23.07
C LEU A 932 1.32 24.20 -23.06
N PRO A 933 0.38 23.53 -22.38
CA PRO A 933 0.23 22.08 -22.48
C PRO A 933 -0.20 21.66 -23.90
N ASN A 934 -0.19 20.36 -24.19
CA ASN A 934 -0.58 19.84 -25.50
C ASN A 934 -2.09 19.98 -25.71
N LEU A 935 -2.51 21.13 -26.22
CA LEU A 935 -3.91 21.49 -26.41
C LEU A 935 -4.31 21.31 -27.88
N THR A 936 -5.49 20.72 -28.11
CA THR A 936 -6.09 20.68 -29.45
C THR A 936 -6.51 22.07 -29.91
N ALA A 937 -6.63 22.30 -31.21
CA ALA A 937 -7.10 23.59 -31.72
C ALA A 937 -8.52 23.88 -31.20
N GLY A 938 -8.72 25.07 -30.64
CA GLY A 938 -9.98 25.43 -30.00
C GLY A 938 -9.86 26.67 -29.10
N ASN A 939 -10.97 27.01 -28.45
CA ASN A 939 -11.03 28.13 -27.51
C ASN A 939 -10.76 27.63 -26.08
N TYR A 940 -9.83 28.28 -25.40
CA TYR A 940 -9.44 27.99 -24.01
C TYR A 940 -9.58 29.21 -23.12
N TYR A 941 -9.62 29.01 -21.81
CA TYR A 941 -9.72 30.05 -20.79
C TYR A 941 -8.60 29.85 -19.77
N LEU A 942 -7.99 30.95 -19.33
CA LEU A 942 -7.08 30.94 -18.20
C LEU A 942 -7.85 31.20 -16.91
N HIS A 943 -7.50 30.50 -15.85
CA HIS A 943 -8.04 30.73 -14.52
C HIS A 943 -6.90 31.06 -13.56
N LEU A 944 -7.00 32.20 -12.88
CA LEU A 944 -6.13 32.60 -11.79
C LEU A 944 -6.83 32.30 -10.47
N VAL A 945 -6.18 31.52 -9.61
CA VAL A 945 -6.57 31.31 -8.23
C VAL A 945 -5.52 31.97 -7.35
N THR A 946 -5.90 33.00 -6.59
CA THR A 946 -5.03 33.58 -5.55
C THR A 946 -5.26 32.87 -4.22
N ASP A 947 -4.30 32.97 -3.31
CA ASP A 947 -4.25 32.25 -2.04
C ASP A 947 -4.75 30.79 -2.10
N LEU A 948 -4.15 29.98 -2.98
CA LEU A 948 -4.55 28.60 -3.24
C LEU A 948 -4.69 27.72 -1.98
N ASN A 949 -3.97 28.05 -0.92
CA ASN A 949 -3.87 27.26 0.31
C ASN A 949 -4.65 27.87 1.48
N ASN A 950 -5.36 28.98 1.26
CA ASN A 950 -6.07 29.76 2.28
C ASN A 950 -5.16 30.12 3.48
N THR A 951 -3.93 30.56 3.19
CA THR A 951 -2.95 30.94 4.22
C THR A 951 -3.15 32.36 4.72
N VAL A 952 -3.80 33.21 3.93
CA VAL A 952 -4.27 34.53 4.35
C VAL A 952 -5.66 34.31 4.95
N TYR A 953 -5.87 34.80 6.18
CA TYR A 953 -7.19 34.68 6.80
C TYR A 953 -8.13 35.76 6.26
N GLU A 954 -9.06 35.39 5.38
CA GLU A 954 -9.99 36.31 4.70
C GLU A 954 -11.43 36.25 5.25
N HIS A 955 -11.61 35.49 6.34
CA HIS A 955 -12.88 35.27 7.04
C HIS A 955 -13.94 34.64 6.11
N THR A 956 -14.92 35.41 5.65
CA THR A 956 -16.04 34.92 4.81
C THR A 956 -15.78 35.10 3.31
N ASN A 957 -14.64 35.68 2.94
CA ASN A 957 -14.31 36.09 1.57
C ASN A 957 -13.35 35.11 0.88
N GLU A 958 -13.36 33.83 1.26
CA GLU A 958 -12.47 32.82 0.65
C GLU A 958 -12.97 32.36 -0.75
N SER A 959 -14.16 32.80 -1.16
CA SER A 959 -14.84 32.29 -2.35
C SER A 959 -14.62 33.12 -3.63
N ASP A 960 -14.09 34.34 -3.50
CA ASP A 960 -13.84 35.27 -4.60
C ASP A 960 -12.39 35.28 -5.10
N ASN A 961 -11.60 34.28 -4.70
CA ASN A 961 -10.19 34.15 -5.01
C ASN A 961 -9.90 33.64 -6.45
N VAL A 962 -10.91 33.62 -7.33
CA VAL A 962 -10.81 33.05 -8.69
C VAL A 962 -11.27 34.03 -9.77
N LEU A 963 -10.44 34.23 -10.79
CA LEU A 963 -10.79 34.99 -12.01
C LEU A 963 -10.49 34.18 -13.27
N SER A 964 -11.43 34.20 -14.23
CA SER A 964 -11.27 33.56 -15.53
C SER A 964 -11.09 34.58 -16.65
N SER A 965 -10.24 34.29 -17.64
CA SER A 965 -10.01 35.16 -18.80
C SER A 965 -11.16 35.11 -19.82
N VAL A 966 -11.08 35.97 -20.85
CA VAL A 966 -11.86 35.76 -22.09
C VAL A 966 -11.32 34.54 -22.87
N ALA A 967 -12.10 34.06 -23.84
CA ALA A 967 -11.70 32.94 -24.70
C ALA A 967 -10.42 33.27 -25.50
N LEU A 968 -9.47 32.34 -25.45
CA LEU A 968 -8.18 32.36 -26.11
C LEU A 968 -8.20 31.36 -27.27
N PRO A 969 -8.20 31.79 -28.53
CA PRO A 969 -8.14 30.89 -29.67
C PRO A 969 -6.72 30.32 -29.81
N ILE A 970 -6.58 28.99 -29.69
CA ILE A 970 -5.32 28.27 -29.90
C ILE A 970 -5.36 27.59 -31.27
N ALA A 971 -4.36 27.86 -32.12
CA ALA A 971 -4.25 27.30 -33.47
C ALA A 971 -3.56 25.91 -33.50
N SER A 972 -3.84 25.11 -34.53
CA SER A 972 -3.20 23.79 -34.72
C SER A 972 -1.71 23.91 -35.10
N ARG A 973 -0.87 23.08 -34.47
CA ARG A 973 0.57 22.95 -34.78
C ARG A 973 0.75 21.95 -35.95
N PRO A 974 1.65 22.21 -36.93
CA PRO A 974 2.10 21.15 -37.83
C PRO A 974 2.91 20.11 -37.03
N PRO A 975 2.72 18.80 -37.24
CA PRO A 975 3.41 17.78 -36.44
C PRO A 975 4.94 17.74 -36.69
N SER A 976 5.69 17.19 -35.72
CA SER A 976 7.10 16.77 -35.91
C SER A 976 7.16 15.39 -36.61
N ASP A 977 8.33 14.87 -36.97
CA ASP A 977 8.48 13.52 -37.55
C ASP A 977 9.87 13.00 -37.21
N LEU A 978 10.01 12.22 -36.14
CA LEU A 978 11.28 11.65 -35.70
C LEU A 978 11.57 10.37 -36.48
N ALA A 979 12.42 10.49 -37.49
CA ALA A 979 12.87 9.36 -38.28
C ALA A 979 14.18 8.80 -37.71
N LEU A 980 14.22 7.48 -37.49
CA LEU A 980 15.48 6.77 -37.23
C LEU A 980 16.26 6.50 -38.51
N SER A 981 17.57 6.56 -38.39
CA SER A 981 18.52 6.18 -39.42
C SER A 981 19.81 5.64 -38.79
N ASN A 982 20.53 4.82 -39.54
CA ASN A 982 21.87 4.35 -39.18
C ASN A 982 21.94 3.65 -37.80
N VAL A 983 20.94 2.81 -37.46
CA VAL A 983 21.04 1.92 -36.29
C VAL A 983 22.17 0.90 -36.54
N GLN A 984 23.19 0.91 -35.69
CA GLN A 984 24.37 0.08 -35.76
C GLN A 984 24.62 -0.57 -34.40
N VAL A 985 24.84 -1.88 -34.42
CA VAL A 985 25.17 -2.71 -33.26
C VAL A 985 26.33 -3.64 -33.62
N PRO A 986 27.09 -4.16 -32.64
CA PRO A 986 28.10 -5.18 -32.91
C PRO A 986 27.50 -6.40 -33.61
N ALA A 987 28.23 -7.00 -34.55
CA ALA A 987 27.74 -8.18 -35.27
C ALA A 987 27.64 -9.42 -34.37
N MET A 988 28.43 -9.47 -33.30
CA MET A 988 28.46 -10.55 -32.32
C MET A 988 28.64 -9.97 -30.91
N ALA A 989 28.00 -10.58 -29.92
CA ALA A 989 28.21 -10.29 -28.51
C ALA A 989 27.96 -11.53 -27.64
N GLY A 990 28.52 -11.56 -26.44
CA GLY A 990 28.17 -12.54 -25.42
C GLY A 990 26.86 -12.20 -24.71
N SER A 991 26.11 -13.21 -24.25
CA SER A 991 25.00 -13.00 -23.30
C SER A 991 25.50 -12.26 -22.06
N GLY A 992 24.75 -11.27 -21.58
CA GLY A 992 25.16 -10.43 -20.44
C GLY A 992 26.34 -9.48 -20.70
N GLU A 993 26.90 -9.42 -21.92
CA GLU A 993 27.94 -8.44 -22.28
C GLU A 993 27.35 -7.03 -22.46
N MET A 994 28.13 -5.99 -22.19
CA MET A 994 27.75 -4.61 -22.52
C MET A 994 28.08 -4.33 -23.99
N ILE A 995 27.10 -3.88 -24.75
CA ILE A 995 27.26 -3.48 -26.14
C ILE A 995 26.87 -2.02 -26.31
N THR A 996 27.55 -1.33 -27.23
CA THR A 996 27.19 0.05 -27.59
C THR A 996 26.23 0.04 -28.78
N VAL A 997 25.05 0.61 -28.60
CA VAL A 997 24.07 0.88 -29.65
C VAL A 997 24.27 2.30 -30.15
N ASN A 998 24.47 2.43 -31.47
CA ASN A 998 24.58 3.72 -32.14
C ASN A 998 23.40 3.91 -33.10
N ALA A 999 22.71 5.04 -33.02
CA ALA A 999 21.62 5.39 -33.94
C ALA A 999 21.57 6.90 -34.17
N THR A 1000 20.91 7.35 -35.24
CA THR A 1000 20.68 8.77 -35.51
C THR A 1000 19.20 9.04 -35.69
N VAL A 1001 18.65 9.94 -34.87
CA VAL A 1001 17.27 10.41 -34.98
C VAL A 1001 17.29 11.78 -35.66
N THR A 1002 16.44 11.96 -36.67
CA THR A 1002 16.30 13.23 -37.41
C THR A 1002 14.85 13.68 -37.39
N ASN A 1003 14.60 14.95 -37.09
CA ASN A 1003 13.25 15.50 -37.25
C ASN A 1003 13.01 15.90 -38.72
N LEU A 1004 12.23 15.12 -39.45
CA LEU A 1004 11.80 15.39 -40.83
C LEU A 1004 10.52 16.23 -40.90
N GLY A 1005 9.88 16.49 -39.77
CA GLY A 1005 8.55 17.08 -39.68
C GLY A 1005 8.59 18.60 -39.72
N GLY A 1006 7.47 19.22 -40.09
CA GLY A 1006 7.37 20.66 -40.32
C GLY A 1006 7.58 21.53 -39.07
N ALA A 1007 7.54 20.95 -37.87
CA ALA A 1007 7.70 21.67 -36.61
C ALA A 1007 8.88 21.19 -35.76
N THR A 1008 9.52 22.14 -35.08
CA THR A 1008 10.50 21.89 -34.00
C THR A 1008 9.85 21.13 -32.84
N THR A 1009 10.52 20.13 -32.26
CA THR A 1009 10.02 19.42 -31.07
C THR A 1009 9.93 20.37 -29.86
N ALA A 1010 8.96 20.12 -28.96
CA ALA A 1010 8.51 21.09 -27.95
C ALA A 1010 8.59 20.58 -26.51
N TYR A 1011 8.73 19.26 -26.32
CA TYR A 1011 8.67 18.58 -25.04
C TYR A 1011 9.93 17.74 -24.84
N SER A 1012 10.15 17.26 -23.62
CA SER A 1012 11.09 16.16 -23.37
C SER A 1012 10.46 14.84 -23.79
N TRP A 1013 11.21 14.00 -24.50
CA TRP A 1013 10.81 12.64 -24.86
C TRP A 1013 11.90 11.66 -24.46
N ALA A 1014 11.62 10.37 -24.60
CA ALA A 1014 12.61 9.32 -24.40
C ALA A 1014 12.66 8.43 -25.64
N ASP A 1015 13.86 7.99 -26.01
CA ASP A 1015 14.05 6.92 -26.98
C ASP A 1015 14.28 5.62 -26.21
N GLY A 1016 13.77 4.51 -26.70
CA GLY A 1016 14.01 3.20 -26.08
C GLY A 1016 14.84 2.28 -26.98
N ILE A 1017 15.47 1.29 -26.34
CA ILE A 1017 16.24 0.25 -27.00
C ILE A 1017 15.71 -1.10 -26.53
N TRP A 1018 15.29 -1.95 -27.47
CA TRP A 1018 14.69 -3.26 -27.20
C TRP A 1018 15.50 -4.38 -27.82
N PHE A 1019 15.44 -5.55 -27.18
CA PHE A 1019 16.01 -6.80 -27.63
C PHE A 1019 14.88 -7.74 -28.08
N SER A 1020 14.98 -8.28 -29.29
CA SER A 1020 13.93 -9.08 -29.94
C SER A 1020 14.47 -10.38 -30.53
N GLN A 1021 13.66 -11.45 -30.47
CA GLN A 1021 13.98 -12.75 -31.06
C GLN A 1021 13.81 -12.77 -32.58
N ASP A 1022 13.10 -11.81 -33.15
CA ASP A 1022 12.83 -11.77 -34.58
C ASP A 1022 13.04 -10.37 -35.17
N ALA A 1023 12.76 -10.25 -36.47
CA ALA A 1023 12.99 -9.02 -37.23
C ALA A 1023 11.78 -8.04 -37.19
N VAL A 1024 10.82 -8.24 -36.30
CA VAL A 1024 9.61 -7.43 -36.14
C VAL A 1024 9.58 -6.82 -34.74
N PHE A 1025 9.54 -5.49 -34.67
CA PHE A 1025 9.45 -4.80 -33.40
C PHE A 1025 8.05 -4.99 -32.76
N SER A 1026 8.02 -5.43 -31.50
CA SER A 1026 6.83 -5.49 -30.66
C SER A 1026 7.16 -4.95 -29.26
N PRO A 1027 6.57 -3.82 -28.82
CA PRO A 1027 6.83 -3.29 -27.47
C PRO A 1027 6.22 -4.15 -26.35
N VAL A 1028 5.46 -5.20 -26.69
CA VAL A 1028 4.86 -6.16 -25.75
C VAL A 1028 5.71 -7.42 -25.64
N ASP A 1029 6.22 -7.93 -26.75
CA ASP A 1029 6.98 -9.20 -26.80
C ASP A 1029 8.49 -8.98 -26.66
N ASP A 1030 9.00 -7.81 -27.06
CA ASP A 1030 10.42 -7.47 -27.00
C ASP A 1030 10.81 -6.92 -25.63
N GLN A 1031 12.05 -7.19 -25.23
CA GLN A 1031 12.57 -6.76 -23.94
C GLN A 1031 13.21 -5.37 -24.01
N LEU A 1032 12.70 -4.40 -23.26
CA LEU A 1032 13.35 -3.09 -23.12
C LEU A 1032 14.67 -3.24 -22.34
N VAL A 1033 15.79 -2.87 -22.97
CA VAL A 1033 17.16 -2.96 -22.38
C VAL A 1033 17.81 -1.61 -22.13
N GLY A 1034 17.23 -0.51 -22.62
CA GLY A 1034 17.74 0.84 -22.36
C GLY A 1034 16.75 1.94 -22.72
N SER A 1035 16.93 3.12 -22.13
CA SER A 1035 16.19 4.33 -22.50
C SER A 1035 17.10 5.55 -22.43
N VAL A 1036 16.98 6.44 -23.40
CA VAL A 1036 17.74 7.69 -23.49
C VAL A 1036 16.76 8.85 -23.42
N PHE A 1037 16.91 9.70 -22.40
CA PHE A 1037 16.04 10.85 -22.18
C PHE A 1037 16.59 12.09 -22.88
N HIS A 1038 15.70 12.79 -23.58
CA HIS A 1038 16.02 14.00 -24.33
C HIS A 1038 15.26 15.20 -23.78
N SER A 1039 15.99 16.31 -23.62
CA SER A 1039 15.42 17.61 -23.23
C SER A 1039 15.94 18.70 -24.16
N GLY A 1040 15.03 19.44 -24.78
CA GLY A 1040 15.37 20.52 -25.71
C GLY A 1040 14.62 20.43 -27.04
N ASN A 1041 14.91 21.38 -27.92
CA ASN A 1041 14.22 21.53 -29.20
C ASN A 1041 15.03 20.92 -30.35
N LEU A 1042 14.43 20.02 -31.12
CA LEU A 1042 14.97 19.48 -32.36
C LEU A 1042 14.23 20.10 -33.55
N ALA A 1043 14.87 21.07 -34.22
CA ALA A 1043 14.28 21.76 -35.36
C ALA A 1043 14.16 20.85 -36.59
N ASN A 1044 13.32 21.23 -37.56
CA ASN A 1044 13.22 20.54 -38.85
C ASN A 1044 14.62 20.39 -39.49
N GLY A 1045 14.95 19.17 -39.90
CA GLY A 1045 16.22 18.79 -40.52
C GLY A 1045 17.40 18.68 -39.56
N GLN A 1046 17.21 18.89 -38.25
CA GLN A 1046 18.25 18.63 -37.26
C GLN A 1046 18.21 17.17 -36.80
N SER A 1047 19.37 16.66 -36.40
CA SER A 1047 19.56 15.29 -35.94
C SER A 1047 20.36 15.25 -34.64
N TYR A 1048 20.18 14.18 -33.87
CA TYR A 1048 21.07 13.81 -32.78
C TYR A 1048 21.42 12.33 -32.87
N SER A 1049 22.51 11.95 -32.22
CA SER A 1049 22.96 10.56 -32.16
C SER A 1049 22.64 9.97 -30.79
N ILE A 1050 22.11 8.76 -30.80
CA ILE A 1050 22.02 7.88 -29.64
C ILE A 1050 23.32 7.10 -29.60
N LEU A 1051 24.05 7.20 -28.48
CA LEU A 1051 25.23 6.39 -28.20
C LEU A 1051 25.07 5.84 -26.78
N GLN A 1052 24.49 4.65 -26.68
CA GLN A 1052 24.09 4.08 -25.40
C GLN A 1052 24.68 2.68 -25.24
N ASP A 1053 25.33 2.46 -24.11
CA ASP A 1053 25.74 1.13 -23.69
C ASP A 1053 24.54 0.42 -23.04
N VAL A 1054 24.19 -0.76 -23.55
CA VAL A 1054 23.11 -1.61 -23.04
C VAL A 1054 23.65 -3.01 -22.79
N ARG A 1055 23.08 -3.72 -21.81
CA ARG A 1055 23.44 -5.10 -21.51
C ARG A 1055 22.63 -6.03 -22.40
N VAL A 1056 23.30 -6.96 -23.07
CA VAL A 1056 22.64 -8.09 -23.73
C VAL A 1056 21.98 -8.95 -22.64
N PRO A 1057 20.73 -9.41 -22.79
CA PRO A 1057 20.11 -10.29 -21.80
C PRO A 1057 20.99 -11.51 -21.46
N ASP A 1058 20.88 -11.99 -20.23
CA ASP A 1058 21.60 -13.18 -19.78
C ASP A 1058 20.95 -14.46 -20.33
N ALA A 1059 21.70 -15.56 -20.34
CA ALA A 1059 21.24 -16.91 -20.74
C ALA A 1059 20.74 -17.10 -22.19
N ILE A 1060 20.82 -16.08 -23.05
CA ILE A 1060 20.34 -16.17 -24.44
C ILE A 1060 21.47 -16.48 -25.43
N GLN A 1061 21.11 -17.13 -26.54
CA GLN A 1061 22.03 -17.39 -27.65
C GLN A 1061 21.28 -17.41 -28.99
N GLY A 1062 22.03 -17.32 -30.09
CA GLY A 1062 21.52 -17.41 -31.46
C GLY A 1062 21.38 -16.05 -32.14
N ASP A 1063 20.50 -15.99 -33.14
CA ASP A 1063 20.22 -14.81 -33.94
C ASP A 1063 19.21 -13.92 -33.22
N TRP A 1064 19.58 -12.68 -32.90
CA TRP A 1064 18.71 -11.70 -32.23
C TRP A 1064 18.71 -10.38 -32.99
N HIS A 1065 17.77 -9.50 -32.66
CA HIS A 1065 17.68 -8.15 -33.21
C HIS A 1065 17.60 -7.12 -32.07
N ILE A 1066 18.19 -5.94 -32.30
CA ILE A 1066 18.06 -4.78 -31.42
C ILE A 1066 17.27 -3.72 -32.16
N PHE A 1067 16.17 -3.28 -31.56
CA PHE A 1067 15.36 -2.18 -32.06
C PHE A 1067 15.61 -0.92 -31.26
N VAL A 1068 15.72 0.20 -31.96
CA VAL A 1068 15.59 1.53 -31.35
C VAL A 1068 14.22 2.07 -31.73
N LEU A 1069 13.50 2.68 -30.79
CA LEU A 1069 12.26 3.42 -31.04
C LEU A 1069 12.42 4.85 -30.53
N ALA A 1070 12.30 5.83 -31.42
CA ALA A 1070 12.27 7.24 -31.07
C ALA A 1070 10.90 7.61 -30.44
N ASP A 1071 10.92 8.48 -29.43
CA ASP A 1071 9.73 8.91 -28.67
C ASP A 1071 8.84 7.73 -28.20
N ARG A 1072 9.43 6.85 -27.38
CA ARG A 1072 8.79 5.62 -26.90
C ARG A 1072 7.49 5.82 -26.13
N PHE A 1073 7.22 7.02 -25.64
CA PHE A 1073 6.01 7.36 -24.89
C PHE A 1073 4.97 8.10 -25.76
N SER A 1074 5.28 8.32 -27.04
CA SER A 1074 4.42 9.03 -27.99
C SER A 1074 3.98 10.39 -27.47
N VAL A 1075 4.89 11.11 -26.81
CA VAL A 1075 4.59 12.42 -26.21
C VAL A 1075 4.63 13.55 -27.24
N LEU A 1076 5.26 13.32 -28.40
CA LEU A 1076 5.27 14.24 -29.52
C LEU A 1076 4.17 13.87 -30.51
N GLY A 1077 3.41 14.88 -30.96
CA GLY A 1077 2.49 14.70 -32.09
C GLY A 1077 3.28 14.62 -33.40
N GLU A 1078 3.31 13.44 -34.03
CA GLU A 1078 4.12 13.15 -35.21
C GLU A 1078 3.31 12.93 -36.50
N SER A 1079 3.84 13.34 -37.66
CA SER A 1079 3.18 13.15 -38.97
C SER A 1079 3.35 11.74 -39.52
N ASN A 1080 4.39 11.05 -39.08
CA ASN A 1080 4.70 9.69 -39.47
C ASN A 1080 5.35 9.01 -38.27
N THR A 1081 4.75 7.93 -37.79
CA THR A 1081 5.29 7.14 -36.67
C THR A 1081 5.91 5.82 -37.16
N THR A 1082 5.77 5.49 -38.45
CA THR A 1082 6.22 4.20 -39.01
C THR A 1082 7.74 4.13 -39.22
N ASN A 1083 8.41 5.28 -39.20
CA ASN A 1083 9.85 5.46 -39.33
C ASN A 1083 10.54 5.72 -37.98
N ASN A 1084 9.80 5.63 -36.87
CA ASN A 1084 10.34 5.84 -35.52
C ASN A 1084 11.08 4.63 -34.99
N SER A 1085 10.90 3.45 -35.60
CA SER A 1085 11.54 2.20 -35.18
C SER A 1085 12.48 1.67 -36.25
N GLN A 1086 13.69 1.27 -35.87
CA GLN A 1086 14.59 0.56 -36.76
C GLN A 1086 15.39 -0.50 -36.00
N GLY A 1087 15.51 -1.69 -36.58
CA GLY A 1087 16.21 -2.83 -36.02
C GLY A 1087 17.56 -3.12 -36.69
N ALA A 1088 18.47 -3.74 -35.95
CA ALA A 1088 19.72 -4.30 -36.46
C ALA A 1088 19.97 -5.70 -35.87
N ALA A 1089 20.45 -6.63 -36.70
CA ALA A 1089 20.73 -8.01 -36.27
C ALA A 1089 22.03 -8.10 -35.47
N ILE A 1090 22.06 -9.00 -34.48
CA ILE A 1090 23.20 -9.32 -33.64
C ILE A 1090 23.23 -10.83 -33.37
N GLN A 1091 24.41 -11.43 -33.40
CA GLN A 1091 24.62 -12.82 -33.00
C GLN A 1091 25.00 -12.89 -31.53
N VAL A 1092 24.25 -13.63 -30.71
CA VAL A 1092 24.53 -13.78 -29.29
C VAL A 1092 25.08 -15.17 -29.00
N SER A 1093 26.22 -15.25 -28.29
CA SER A 1093 26.77 -16.51 -27.78
C SER A 1093 26.66 -16.57 -26.27
N LEU A 1094 26.40 -17.76 -25.70
CA LEU A 1094 26.48 -17.94 -24.25
C LEU A 1094 27.88 -17.59 -23.74
N THR A 1095 27.92 -16.81 -22.68
CA THR A 1095 29.14 -16.52 -21.92
C THR A 1095 29.20 -17.42 -20.69
N PRO A 1096 30.41 -17.82 -20.25
CA PRO A 1096 30.57 -18.49 -18.96
C PRO A 1096 29.93 -17.65 -17.84
N ALA A 1097 29.12 -18.29 -17.01
CA ALA A 1097 28.43 -17.67 -15.89
C ALA A 1097 29.14 -17.97 -14.56
N PRO A 1098 29.12 -17.05 -13.59
CA PRO A 1098 29.50 -17.35 -12.22
C PRO A 1098 28.49 -18.29 -11.55
N ASP A 1099 28.91 -18.91 -10.45
CA ASP A 1099 28.07 -19.71 -9.55
C ASP A 1099 28.60 -19.49 -8.12
N LEU A 1100 27.87 -18.75 -7.29
CA LEU A 1100 28.27 -18.25 -5.98
C LEU A 1100 27.81 -19.18 -4.86
N GLY A 1101 28.41 -20.36 -4.81
CA GLY A 1101 28.14 -21.34 -3.76
C GLY A 1101 28.59 -20.89 -2.36
N VAL A 1102 27.70 -21.07 -1.38
CA VAL A 1102 28.02 -20.91 0.05
C VAL A 1102 28.85 -22.11 0.50
N THR A 1103 30.14 -21.88 0.77
CA THR A 1103 31.07 -22.95 1.19
C THR A 1103 31.20 -23.09 2.70
N ALA A 1104 30.97 -21.99 3.43
CA ALA A 1104 30.91 -21.99 4.88
C ALA A 1104 29.97 -20.87 5.35
N PHE A 1105 29.14 -21.18 6.35
CA PHE A 1105 28.38 -20.21 7.12
C PHE A 1105 28.45 -20.67 8.57
N ASP A 1106 29.00 -19.83 9.42
CA ASP A 1106 29.25 -20.11 10.82
C ASP A 1106 28.67 -18.98 11.67
N ALA A 1107 27.82 -19.37 12.60
CA ALA A 1107 27.18 -18.53 13.60
C ALA A 1107 27.08 -19.31 14.91
N ALA A 1108 27.10 -18.62 16.06
CA ALA A 1108 26.88 -19.29 17.33
C ALA A 1108 25.48 -19.95 17.34
N PRO A 1109 25.34 -21.22 17.79
CA PRO A 1109 24.06 -21.94 17.77
C PRO A 1109 23.05 -21.39 18.78
N ASN A 1110 23.52 -20.56 19.71
CA ASN A 1110 22.70 -19.86 20.69
C ASN A 1110 22.92 -18.36 20.52
N ALA A 1111 21.83 -17.59 20.57
CA ALA A 1111 21.88 -16.14 20.67
C ALA A 1111 20.97 -15.64 21.79
N ILE A 1112 21.24 -14.42 22.22
CA ILE A 1112 20.42 -13.68 23.17
C ILE A 1112 19.73 -12.57 22.39
N SER A 1113 18.42 -12.47 22.53
CA SER A 1113 17.61 -11.41 21.90
C SER A 1113 18.17 -10.03 22.25
N GLY A 1114 18.28 -9.13 21.28
CA GLY A 1114 18.86 -7.79 21.45
C GLY A 1114 20.39 -7.73 21.48
N GLN A 1115 21.10 -8.87 21.60
CA GLN A 1115 22.56 -8.90 21.60
C GLN A 1115 23.16 -9.11 20.20
N PRO A 1116 24.39 -8.62 19.96
CA PRO A 1116 25.12 -8.88 18.73
C PRO A 1116 25.47 -10.37 18.58
N LEU A 1117 25.07 -10.97 17.47
CA LEU A 1117 25.53 -12.28 17.02
C LEU A 1117 26.63 -12.09 15.97
N ALA A 1118 27.78 -12.74 16.19
CA ALA A 1118 28.86 -12.78 15.21
C ALA A 1118 28.52 -13.79 14.09
N LEU A 1119 28.66 -13.36 12.85
CA LEU A 1119 28.42 -14.13 11.64
C LEU A 1119 29.69 -14.14 10.79
N ASN A 1120 30.06 -15.32 10.33
CA ASN A 1120 31.16 -15.52 9.39
C ASN A 1120 30.67 -16.37 8.22
N TRP A 1121 30.89 -15.91 6.99
CA TRP A 1121 30.55 -16.69 5.81
C TRP A 1121 31.63 -16.61 4.75
N THR A 1122 31.75 -17.69 3.98
CA THR A 1122 32.66 -17.80 2.86
C THR A 1122 31.91 -18.25 1.61
N ILE A 1123 31.98 -17.43 0.58
CA ILE A 1123 31.41 -17.70 -0.74
C ILE A 1123 32.55 -18.00 -1.69
N GLN A 1124 32.38 -19.04 -2.50
CA GLN A 1124 33.29 -19.35 -3.59
C GLN A 1124 32.54 -19.25 -4.91
N ASN A 1125 33.16 -18.62 -5.90
CA ASN A 1125 32.66 -18.75 -7.27
C ASN A 1125 33.06 -20.12 -7.82
N GLN A 1126 32.13 -21.06 -7.85
CA GLN A 1126 32.24 -22.43 -8.35
C GLN A 1126 32.00 -22.52 -9.88
N GLY A 1127 31.55 -21.43 -10.50
CA GLY A 1127 31.26 -21.35 -11.92
C GLY A 1127 32.48 -21.07 -12.79
N GLU A 1128 32.31 -21.22 -14.11
CA GLU A 1128 33.39 -20.99 -15.10
C GLU A 1128 33.57 -19.51 -15.47
N GLY A 1129 32.61 -18.64 -15.12
CA GLY A 1129 32.64 -17.20 -15.38
C GLY A 1129 32.93 -16.34 -14.15
N SER A 1130 33.53 -15.17 -14.33
CA SER A 1130 33.65 -14.16 -13.25
C SER A 1130 32.31 -13.45 -13.01
N THR A 1131 32.09 -12.96 -11.80
CA THR A 1131 30.95 -12.07 -11.50
C THR A 1131 31.07 -10.75 -12.29
N ARG A 1132 29.93 -10.18 -12.70
CA ARG A 1132 29.86 -9.07 -13.68
C ARG A 1132 29.53 -7.73 -13.05
N SER A 1133 28.77 -7.74 -11.96
CA SER A 1133 28.51 -6.61 -11.09
C SER A 1133 29.74 -6.31 -10.25
N ALA A 1134 29.97 -5.01 -10.02
CA ALA A 1134 30.95 -4.54 -9.07
C ALA A 1134 30.46 -4.64 -7.61
N ALA A 1135 29.18 -4.96 -7.38
CA ALA A 1135 28.57 -5.07 -6.06
C ALA A 1135 27.62 -6.28 -6.00
N ILE A 1136 27.92 -7.21 -5.10
CA ILE A 1136 27.11 -8.40 -4.77
C ILE A 1136 26.53 -8.16 -3.37
N TYR A 1137 25.26 -8.51 -3.14
CA TYR A 1137 24.60 -8.25 -1.85
C TYR A 1137 24.29 -9.55 -1.12
N ASP A 1138 25.01 -9.81 -0.04
CA ASP A 1138 24.76 -10.95 0.83
C ASP A 1138 23.71 -10.58 1.88
N ALA A 1139 22.73 -11.44 2.13
CA ALA A 1139 21.72 -11.20 3.14
C ALA A 1139 21.58 -12.35 4.13
N VAL A 1140 21.24 -12.00 5.37
CA VAL A 1140 20.92 -12.95 6.44
C VAL A 1140 19.51 -12.64 6.94
N TYR A 1141 18.73 -13.70 7.11
CA TYR A 1141 17.34 -13.66 7.54
C TYR A 1141 17.17 -14.53 8.80
N ILE A 1142 16.22 -14.14 9.64
CA ILE A 1142 15.65 -14.99 10.68
C ILE A 1142 14.32 -15.54 10.20
N SER A 1143 14.14 -16.85 10.33
CA SER A 1143 12.92 -17.57 9.95
C SER A 1143 12.48 -18.54 11.03
N GLN A 1144 11.19 -18.85 11.08
CA GLN A 1144 10.64 -19.92 11.91
C GLN A 1144 10.86 -21.31 11.29
N ASN A 1145 11.28 -21.38 10.04
CA ASN A 1145 11.48 -22.63 9.30
C ASN A 1145 12.80 -22.58 8.49
N SER A 1146 13.17 -23.70 7.87
CA SER A 1146 14.41 -23.79 7.09
C SER A 1146 14.26 -23.36 5.63
N THR A 1147 13.17 -22.66 5.26
CA THR A 1147 12.88 -22.15 3.91
C THR A 1147 12.86 -20.62 3.90
N LEU A 1148 13.29 -19.98 2.80
CA LEU A 1148 13.25 -18.52 2.69
C LEU A 1148 11.92 -18.13 2.04
N ASP A 1149 11.08 -17.39 2.76
CA ASP A 1149 9.79 -16.90 2.30
C ASP A 1149 9.53 -15.44 2.72
N ALA A 1150 8.38 -14.89 2.33
CA ALA A 1150 8.05 -13.49 2.55
C ALA A 1150 7.79 -13.12 4.03
N ALA A 1151 7.58 -14.12 4.91
CA ALA A 1151 7.41 -13.90 6.35
C ALA A 1151 8.75 -13.76 7.09
N ASP A 1152 9.87 -14.06 6.43
CA ASP A 1152 11.19 -14.02 7.05
C ASP A 1152 11.73 -12.60 7.22
N VAL A 1153 12.41 -12.38 8.34
CA VAL A 1153 12.91 -11.06 8.71
C VAL A 1153 14.37 -10.94 8.28
N ARG A 1154 14.65 -10.07 7.29
CA ARG A 1154 16.03 -9.73 6.90
C ARG A 1154 16.71 -8.93 8.01
N ILE A 1155 17.72 -9.51 8.64
CA ILE A 1155 18.46 -8.88 9.75
C ILE A 1155 19.80 -8.27 9.31
N LEU A 1156 20.36 -8.71 8.18
CA LEU A 1156 21.58 -8.14 7.60
C LEU A 1156 21.50 -8.08 6.08
N LEU A 1157 21.98 -6.98 5.50
CA LEU A 1157 22.28 -6.85 4.07
C LEU A 1157 23.68 -6.26 3.95
N GLN A 1158 24.57 -6.98 3.28
CA GLN A 1158 25.98 -6.66 3.21
C GLN A 1158 26.45 -6.62 1.77
N GLU A 1159 26.94 -5.45 1.34
CA GLU A 1159 27.57 -5.32 0.03
C GLU A 1159 29.00 -5.91 0.05
N LYS A 1160 29.32 -6.71 -0.95
CA LYS A 1160 30.67 -7.08 -1.35
C LYS A 1160 31.01 -6.35 -2.65
N SER A 1161 32.03 -5.49 -2.62
CA SER A 1161 32.50 -4.80 -3.82
C SER A 1161 33.60 -5.58 -4.55
N GLY A 1162 33.69 -5.42 -5.87
CA GLY A 1162 34.68 -6.04 -6.76
C GLY A 1162 34.22 -7.35 -7.40
N VAL A 1163 34.97 -7.83 -8.39
CA VAL A 1163 34.70 -9.08 -9.13
C VAL A 1163 35.18 -10.31 -8.34
N VAL A 1164 34.49 -11.45 -8.41
CA VAL A 1164 34.98 -12.78 -7.97
C VAL A 1164 35.30 -13.60 -9.20
N ALA A 1165 36.57 -13.94 -9.42
CA ALA A 1165 36.96 -14.79 -10.55
C ALA A 1165 36.58 -16.26 -10.30
N PRO A 1166 36.52 -17.11 -11.35
CA PRO A 1166 36.31 -18.56 -11.20
C PRO A 1166 37.28 -19.18 -10.20
N GLY A 1167 36.75 -19.91 -9.22
CA GLY A 1167 37.50 -20.57 -8.15
C GLY A 1167 37.92 -19.68 -6.99
N ASP A 1168 37.85 -18.35 -7.11
CA ASP A 1168 38.17 -17.45 -6.01
C ASP A 1168 37.07 -17.50 -4.93
N SER A 1169 37.48 -17.24 -3.69
CA SER A 1169 36.57 -17.13 -2.55
C SER A 1169 36.73 -15.79 -1.85
N TYR A 1170 35.66 -15.33 -1.21
CA TYR A 1170 35.73 -14.23 -0.27
C TYR A 1170 35.04 -14.60 1.04
N THR A 1171 35.58 -14.07 2.13
CA THR A 1171 35.08 -14.27 3.48
C THR A 1171 34.68 -12.93 4.06
N GLN A 1172 33.51 -12.88 4.70
CA GLN A 1172 33.07 -11.71 5.44
C GLN A 1172 32.78 -12.09 6.89
N ASN A 1173 33.22 -11.21 7.79
CA ASN A 1173 32.90 -11.26 9.20
C ASN A 1173 32.05 -10.04 9.54
N ARG A 1174 30.85 -10.28 10.05
CA ARG A 1174 29.92 -9.22 10.48
C ARG A 1174 29.31 -9.58 11.82
N SER A 1175 28.77 -8.56 12.47
CA SER A 1175 27.95 -8.73 13.66
C SER A 1175 26.59 -8.12 13.37
N VAL A 1176 25.53 -8.82 13.79
CA VAL A 1176 24.15 -8.39 13.61
C VAL A 1176 23.41 -8.52 14.94
N SER A 1177 22.56 -7.55 15.26
CA SER A 1177 21.76 -7.59 16.47
C SER A 1177 20.49 -8.41 16.23
N ILE A 1178 20.21 -9.36 17.11
CA ILE A 1178 18.99 -10.18 17.04
C ILE A 1178 17.80 -9.32 17.49
N PRO A 1179 16.66 -9.32 16.77
CA PRO A 1179 15.46 -8.58 17.21
C PRO A 1179 15.03 -8.93 18.65
N VAL A 1180 14.73 -7.90 19.44
CA VAL A 1180 14.55 -7.98 20.90
C VAL A 1180 13.34 -8.80 21.37
N TYR A 1181 12.39 -9.06 20.48
CA TYR A 1181 11.12 -9.73 20.78
C TYR A 1181 11.12 -11.24 20.44
N LEU A 1182 12.22 -11.78 19.89
CA LEU A 1182 12.27 -13.17 19.46
C LEU A 1182 12.60 -14.10 20.63
N SER A 1183 11.99 -15.28 20.67
CA SER A 1183 12.32 -16.30 21.68
C SER A 1183 12.04 -17.71 21.15
N GLY A 1184 12.89 -18.67 21.51
CA GLY A 1184 12.78 -20.06 21.07
C GLY A 1184 13.63 -20.39 19.84
N ASN A 1185 13.27 -21.46 19.14
CA ASN A 1185 14.06 -21.99 18.04
C ASN A 1185 13.72 -21.30 16.72
N TYR A 1186 14.73 -20.75 16.06
CA TYR A 1186 14.65 -20.13 14.73
C TYR A 1186 15.72 -20.71 13.82
N TYR A 1187 15.64 -20.38 12.53
CA TYR A 1187 16.70 -20.62 11.56
C TYR A 1187 17.32 -19.29 11.15
N LEU A 1188 18.65 -19.22 11.14
CA LEU A 1188 19.38 -18.23 10.37
C LEU A 1188 19.52 -18.72 8.94
N ILE A 1189 18.97 -17.97 8.00
CA ILE A 1189 19.08 -18.25 6.58
C ILE A 1189 20.01 -17.22 5.96
N PHE A 1190 21.11 -17.68 5.41
CA PHE A 1190 22.00 -16.86 4.59
C PHE A 1190 21.68 -17.06 3.11
N LYS A 1191 21.61 -15.97 2.33
CA LYS A 1191 21.48 -15.96 0.86
C LYS A 1191 22.58 -15.06 0.26
N SER A 1192 23.48 -15.65 -0.53
CA SER A 1192 24.43 -14.92 -1.40
C SER A 1192 23.67 -14.31 -2.57
N ASP A 1193 24.13 -13.15 -3.07
CA ASP A 1193 23.48 -12.37 -4.12
C ASP A 1193 21.95 -12.26 -3.95
N SER A 1194 21.55 -11.81 -2.76
CA SER A 1194 20.17 -11.76 -2.33
C SER A 1194 19.24 -10.93 -3.21
N ASP A 1195 19.77 -9.91 -3.89
CA ASP A 1195 19.07 -9.04 -4.86
C ASP A 1195 19.03 -9.65 -6.28
N ASP A 1196 19.62 -10.83 -6.51
CA ASP A 1196 19.72 -11.51 -7.80
C ASP A 1196 20.32 -10.60 -8.91
N ARG A 1197 21.37 -9.84 -8.56
CA ARG A 1197 22.06 -8.92 -9.49
C ARG A 1197 23.05 -9.61 -10.39
N GLU A 1198 23.52 -10.80 -10.01
CA GLU A 1198 24.32 -11.68 -10.82
C GLU A 1198 23.46 -12.77 -11.43
N TYR A 1199 23.65 -12.99 -12.73
CA TYR A 1199 23.04 -14.15 -13.37
C TYR A 1199 23.84 -15.41 -13.02
N GLU A 1200 23.18 -16.31 -12.31
CA GLU A 1200 23.70 -17.60 -11.86
C GLU A 1200 22.74 -18.71 -12.33
N PRO A 1201 23.21 -19.69 -13.13
CA PRO A 1201 22.35 -20.79 -13.61
C PRO A 1201 21.92 -21.74 -12.50
N ASP A 1202 22.80 -21.99 -11.52
CA ASP A 1202 22.49 -22.74 -10.30
C ASP A 1202 22.35 -21.74 -9.16
N LYS A 1203 21.20 -21.76 -8.48
CA LYS A 1203 20.92 -20.93 -7.29
C LYS A 1203 20.67 -21.78 -6.05
N SER A 1204 20.76 -23.11 -6.19
CA SER A 1204 20.42 -24.05 -5.13
C SER A 1204 21.43 -24.04 -3.98
N ASN A 1205 22.68 -23.70 -4.29
CA ASN A 1205 23.83 -23.61 -3.39
C ASN A 1205 24.09 -22.19 -2.87
N ASN A 1206 23.30 -21.19 -3.26
CA ASN A 1206 23.45 -19.80 -2.82
C ASN A 1206 22.85 -19.56 -1.44
N ARG A 1207 22.33 -20.62 -0.80
CA ARG A 1207 21.58 -20.53 0.44
C ARG A 1207 21.98 -21.63 1.41
N VAL A 1208 22.07 -21.25 2.68
CA VAL A 1208 22.26 -22.18 3.78
C VAL A 1208 21.40 -21.76 4.96
N ALA A 1209 20.84 -22.72 5.68
CA ALA A 1209 20.07 -22.51 6.89
C ALA A 1209 20.77 -23.20 8.07
N GLN A 1210 20.94 -22.47 9.17
CA GLN A 1210 21.50 -22.99 10.41
C GLN A 1210 20.50 -22.78 11.54
N LEU A 1211 20.29 -23.81 12.38
CA LEU A 1211 19.44 -23.68 13.56
C LEU A 1211 20.07 -22.69 14.56
N LEU A 1212 19.25 -21.79 15.09
CA LEU A 1212 19.60 -20.80 16.10
C LEU A 1212 18.59 -20.88 17.25
N THR A 1213 19.06 -21.18 18.45
CA THR A 1213 18.24 -21.09 19.66
C THR A 1213 18.37 -19.68 20.22
N ILE A 1214 17.28 -18.94 20.23
CA ILE A 1214 17.23 -17.59 20.77
C ILE A 1214 16.66 -17.65 22.17
N THR A 1215 17.48 -17.27 23.14
CA THR A 1215 17.01 -17.04 24.49
C THR A 1215 16.59 -15.58 24.59
N GLN A 1216 15.36 -15.36 25.03
CA GLN A 1216 14.92 -14.03 25.43
C GLN A 1216 15.27 -13.89 26.91
N PRO A 1217 16.26 -13.05 27.24
CA PRO A 1217 16.47 -12.69 28.65
C PRO A 1217 15.21 -11.96 29.12
N GLU A 1218 14.89 -12.04 30.43
CA GLU A 1218 13.82 -11.20 30.99
C GLU A 1218 14.03 -9.75 30.52
N PRO A 1219 13.01 -9.08 29.97
CA PRO A 1219 13.19 -7.78 29.35
C PRO A 1219 13.74 -6.76 30.34
N SER A 1220 14.64 -5.90 29.87
CA SER A 1220 14.92 -4.63 30.54
C SER A 1220 13.68 -3.76 30.39
N ASP A 1221 13.11 -3.27 31.49
CA ASP A 1221 11.92 -2.42 31.48
C ASP A 1221 12.34 -0.97 31.26
N LEU A 1222 12.54 -0.60 30.00
CA LEU A 1222 13.01 0.73 29.61
C LEU A 1222 11.83 1.70 29.53
N VAL A 1223 11.76 2.61 30.49
CA VAL A 1223 10.76 3.68 30.57
C VAL A 1223 11.44 5.02 30.33
N VAL A 1224 10.81 5.86 29.51
CA VAL A 1224 11.24 7.25 29.36
C VAL A 1224 10.80 8.00 30.60
N SER A 1225 11.74 8.21 31.51
CA SER A 1225 11.46 8.85 32.80
C SER A 1225 11.35 10.37 32.67
N SER A 1226 11.92 10.98 31.61
CA SER A 1226 11.64 12.38 31.26
C SER A 1226 11.94 12.71 29.78
N ILE A 1227 11.17 13.65 29.21
CA ILE A 1227 11.41 14.27 27.90
C ILE A 1227 11.59 15.78 28.08
N ALA A 1228 12.69 16.30 27.55
CA ALA A 1228 13.01 17.72 27.42
C ALA A 1228 13.00 18.13 25.94
N VAL A 1229 11.93 18.82 25.55
CA VAL A 1229 11.77 19.46 24.24
C VAL A 1229 11.87 20.97 24.46
N PRO A 1230 12.61 21.74 23.65
CA PRO A 1230 12.60 23.19 23.76
C PRO A 1230 11.20 23.71 23.47
N ALA A 1231 10.73 24.61 24.32
CA ALA A 1231 9.36 25.11 24.36
C ALA A 1231 8.87 25.78 23.05
N SER A 1232 9.80 26.25 22.21
CA SER A 1232 9.53 26.92 20.93
C SER A 1232 10.71 26.78 19.97
N ALA A 1233 10.44 26.87 18.67
CA ALA A 1233 11.40 26.79 17.59
C ALA A 1233 11.07 27.80 16.47
N GLU A 1234 12.08 28.39 15.81
CA GLU A 1234 11.87 29.25 14.64
C GLU A 1234 11.85 28.44 13.32
N THR A 1235 10.94 28.78 12.41
CA THR A 1235 10.75 28.10 11.12
C THR A 1235 12.05 28.06 10.29
N GLY A 1236 12.52 26.85 9.97
CA GLY A 1236 13.73 26.63 9.17
C GLY A 1236 15.03 26.42 9.97
N SER A 1237 15.00 26.49 11.31
CA SER A 1237 16.16 26.25 12.18
C SER A 1237 16.11 24.88 12.89
N PRO A 1238 17.27 24.24 13.17
CA PRO A 1238 17.32 22.94 13.84
C PRO A 1238 17.01 23.04 15.35
N VAL A 1239 16.24 22.09 15.87
CA VAL A 1239 15.76 22.01 17.26
C VAL A 1239 16.36 20.78 17.95
N THR A 1240 16.80 20.92 19.20
CA THR A 1240 17.39 19.80 19.97
C THR A 1240 16.42 19.32 21.03
N VAL A 1241 15.93 18.08 20.89
CA VAL A 1241 15.12 17.36 21.87
C VAL A 1241 16.01 16.36 22.60
N SER A 1242 15.88 16.24 23.91
CA SER A 1242 16.67 15.33 24.78
C SER A 1242 15.76 14.64 25.78
N TRP A 1243 16.03 13.39 26.16
CA TRP A 1243 15.22 12.62 27.11
C TRP A 1243 16.12 11.71 27.96
N VAL A 1244 15.58 11.22 29.07
CA VAL A 1244 16.23 10.25 29.94
C VAL A 1244 15.47 8.94 29.88
N LEU A 1245 16.22 7.86 29.68
CA LEU A 1245 15.73 6.50 29.69
C LEU A 1245 16.16 5.83 30.99
N GLU A 1246 15.24 5.20 31.69
CA GLU A 1246 15.49 4.44 32.91
C GLU A 1246 15.11 2.98 32.69
N ASN A 1247 15.96 2.06 33.14
CA ASN A 1247 15.69 0.63 33.11
C ASN A 1247 15.19 0.18 34.48
N GLN A 1248 13.87 -0.05 34.60
CA GLN A 1248 13.20 -0.54 35.81
C GLN A 1248 13.20 -2.08 35.91
N GLY A 1249 13.79 -2.78 34.94
CA GLY A 1249 13.88 -4.24 34.93
C GLY A 1249 15.10 -4.77 35.68
N ASN A 1250 15.02 -6.01 36.15
CA ASN A 1250 16.09 -6.70 36.88
C ASN A 1250 17.34 -7.03 36.03
N ASN A 1251 17.26 -6.87 34.71
CA ASN A 1251 18.34 -7.16 33.77
C ASN A 1251 18.93 -5.88 33.17
N GLU A 1252 20.26 -5.80 33.03
CA GLU A 1252 20.93 -4.69 32.34
C GLU A 1252 20.45 -4.55 30.87
N ALA A 1253 20.18 -3.33 30.43
CA ALA A 1253 19.89 -3.02 29.04
C ALA A 1253 21.20 -2.99 28.22
N ASN A 1254 21.55 -4.12 27.61
CA ASN A 1254 22.71 -4.27 26.73
C ASN A 1254 22.27 -4.32 25.26
N GLY A 1255 22.86 -3.52 24.36
CA GLY A 1255 22.53 -3.49 22.93
C GLY A 1255 22.62 -2.08 22.33
N SER A 1256 22.07 -1.89 21.12
CA SER A 1256 21.95 -0.57 20.48
C SER A 1256 20.57 0.04 20.72
N MET A 1257 20.52 1.24 21.29
CA MET A 1257 19.32 2.05 21.53
C MET A 1257 18.89 2.79 20.26
N CYS A 1258 17.58 2.82 20.00
CA CYS A 1258 16.97 3.66 18.97
C CYS A 1258 15.66 4.22 19.53
N ASP A 1259 15.61 5.54 19.71
CA ASP A 1259 14.45 6.22 20.25
C ASP A 1259 13.78 7.02 19.12
N GLY A 1260 12.46 6.95 19.03
CA GLY A 1260 11.66 7.70 18.07
C GLY A 1260 10.96 8.87 18.75
N VAL A 1261 11.14 10.08 18.22
CA VAL A 1261 10.36 11.25 18.61
C VAL A 1261 9.31 11.49 17.52
N TYR A 1262 8.04 11.33 17.87
CA TYR A 1262 6.91 11.54 16.96
C TYR A 1262 6.13 12.77 17.41
N PHE A 1263 5.77 13.66 16.48
CA PHE A 1263 4.76 14.68 16.75
C PHE A 1263 3.39 14.01 16.65
N SER A 1264 2.63 14.00 17.74
CA SER A 1264 1.23 13.56 17.75
C SER A 1264 0.31 14.61 17.16
#